data_AF-A0A3M7EBD6-F1
#
_entry.id   AF-A0A3M7EBD6-F1
#
_cell.length_a   1.000
_cell.length_b   1.000
_cell.length_c   1.000
_cell.angle_alpha   90.00
_cell.angle_beta   90.00
_cell.angle_gamma   90.00
#
_symmetry.space_group_name_H-M   'P 1'
#
loop_
_entity.id
_entity.type
_entity.pdbx_description
1 polymer ?
#
loop_
_entity_poly.entity_id
_entity_poly.type
_entity_poly.pdbx_seq_one_letter_code
_entity_poly.pdbx_strand_id
1 'polypeptide(L)'
;MTSNVLPTKSRLAFITMPALAEILARRAGIAISRLQGATVPTEHEVLEAVPDLEKRVSIPCCNSSSPPGLIEATTVDPWRKSGKYALGWIYFSIILLVLTALIRWYNFWNDKVRTATHKDRMEEGAKTGSPDTDYELSALSTDKSTRKFFPREGPLPTADAEAAKQDSTITSSRFLNVGMALVRCAFYRPIPAWRFRKGWRPVVFPSIGVIAIVSAALAFVVLYCFIPQPLYWQSIRFGSPPLAVRAGMIAVAMMPWIVALSMKANFISMLTGIGHERLNVLHRWLAYICLLLSLIHTVPFYITPIWEKGGVRTFKTFFQNTQGYYVYGSGIAALVPLIFLCVHSLPPLRRRFYELFVTVHVPAAIVLLGMLFWHCRNYLTSWNYLFATLGIWVASYAFRLFYLNWTNPWRMSWLIGEEAAVTLLPENAVKITIPTQVRWKPGQYVYIRMPGISVFENHPFTVASLCSDDFPSAYGEDYRDMVIVFRPFGGFTKRVLESALEHGPWHTYRAFIDGPYGGMRRRVDSFDHVVMFAGGSGITALVSQLLDLIKRMRDGKAVTKTVHVVWAMKRPETLEWFKEELRICKEFAPPETVTCQFYITSAKRMSRGGTLVSAATPTRPVSMIFHDKVNDLFQNVASNRYSTSSAQRNSMLIREEAEGDPEKEKALREENNDRLRPLPQAHLKPMAARHLSPSRDRRGTSQDTRRSHSPDNRMIEEMPHMPPHPTLHEKRRSRPLSLDISSARAAQDSIVQQSAQVENPQEFDFGFPSTPTEFQKNLMRFAFMPAAVKSRKTGWSTEWGRPDIPYMLKEMSEEWTGRRTCIFVCGPPGLRVDVSNTVAELQSRVWKQKDCEEIFLHAENYAL
;
A
#
# COMPACT_ATOMS: atom_id res chain seq x y z
N MET A 1 -27.97 -7.28 -72.88
CA MET A 1 -27.08 -7.45 -74.06
C MET A 1 -25.67 -7.08 -73.58
N THR A 2 -24.74 -8.02 -73.32
CA THR A 2 -23.98 -8.89 -74.26
C THR A 2 -23.11 -8.06 -75.21
N SER A 3 -21.78 -8.20 -75.33
CA SER A 3 -20.76 -9.13 -74.77
C SER A 3 -19.35 -8.55 -75.11
N ASN A 4 -18.15 -8.90 -74.60
CA ASN A 4 -17.58 -9.92 -73.68
C ASN A 4 -16.25 -9.31 -73.08
N VAL A 5 -15.56 -9.75 -72.00
CA VAL A 5 -14.95 -11.05 -71.60
C VAL A 5 -13.80 -11.49 -72.54
N LEU A 6 -12.54 -11.79 -72.17
CA LEU A 6 -11.65 -11.75 -70.97
C LEU A 6 -10.17 -12.02 -71.47
N PRO A 7 -9.07 -12.19 -70.68
CA PRO A 7 -8.68 -11.77 -69.31
C PRO A 7 -7.22 -11.22 -69.12
N THR A 8 -6.99 -10.51 -68.01
CA THR A 8 -5.76 -10.47 -67.14
C THR A 8 -4.30 -10.30 -67.68
N LYS A 9 -3.62 -9.21 -67.28
CA LYS A 9 -2.42 -9.16 -66.38
C LYS A 9 -1.65 -7.83 -66.52
N SER A 10 -1.65 -6.98 -65.50
CA SER A 10 -0.82 -5.77 -65.42
C SER A 10 0.27 -5.88 -64.35
N ARG A 11 1.50 -5.47 -64.69
CA ARG A 11 2.60 -5.25 -63.73
C ARG A 11 2.76 -3.75 -63.50
N LEU A 12 3.01 -3.31 -62.26
CA LEU A 12 3.58 -1.97 -62.04
C LEU A 12 5.04 -1.97 -62.48
N ALA A 13 5.46 -0.90 -63.15
CA ALA A 13 6.85 -0.57 -63.42
C ALA A 13 7.19 0.77 -62.75
N PHE A 14 8.38 0.87 -62.18
CA PHE A 14 8.86 2.11 -61.55
C PHE A 14 9.31 3.11 -62.63
N ILE A 15 8.93 4.39 -62.47
CA ILE A 15 9.46 5.48 -63.27
C ILE A 15 10.77 5.96 -62.63
N THR A 16 11.84 5.99 -63.42
CA THR A 16 13.17 6.45 -63.02
C THR A 16 13.36 7.95 -63.32
N MET A 17 14.21 8.65 -62.56
CA MET A 17 14.47 10.09 -62.72
C MET A 17 15.90 10.38 -63.20
N PRO A 18 16.10 10.81 -64.48
CA PRO A 18 17.43 11.12 -65.01
C PRO A 18 18.07 12.38 -64.42
N ALA A 19 17.28 13.43 -64.19
CA ALA A 19 17.82 14.75 -63.80
C ALA A 19 18.57 14.75 -62.44
N LEU A 20 18.16 13.89 -61.50
CA LEU A 20 18.88 13.74 -60.23
C LEU A 20 20.25 13.07 -60.45
N ALA A 21 20.32 12.10 -61.36
CA ALA A 21 21.56 11.42 -61.72
C ALA A 21 22.55 12.36 -62.43
N GLU A 22 22.07 13.30 -63.26
CA GLU A 22 22.93 14.28 -63.95
C GLU A 22 23.51 15.33 -62.98
N ILE A 23 22.71 15.81 -62.01
CA ILE A 23 23.19 16.72 -60.95
C ILE A 23 24.20 16.01 -60.04
N LEU A 24 23.95 14.74 -59.70
CA LEU A 24 24.90 13.91 -58.96
C LEU A 24 26.17 13.63 -59.80
N ALA A 25 26.06 13.39 -61.11
CA ALA A 25 27.19 13.19 -62.00
C ALA A 25 28.08 14.44 -62.13
N ARG A 26 27.49 15.65 -62.21
CA ARG A 26 28.27 16.90 -62.17
C ARG A 26 28.98 17.11 -60.83
N ARG A 27 28.32 16.81 -59.69
CA ARG A 27 28.99 16.86 -58.37
C ARG A 27 30.06 15.79 -58.21
N ALA A 28 29.84 14.59 -58.73
CA ALA A 28 30.82 13.51 -58.76
C ALA A 28 32.02 13.88 -59.65
N GLY A 29 31.83 14.46 -60.83
CA GLY A 29 32.92 14.90 -61.71
C GLY A 29 33.85 15.94 -61.05
N ILE A 30 33.28 16.89 -60.29
CA ILE A 30 34.04 17.89 -59.53
C ILE A 30 34.78 17.27 -58.31
N ALA A 31 34.29 16.14 -57.78
CA ALA A 31 35.01 15.37 -56.76
C ALA A 31 36.11 14.48 -57.38
N ILE A 32 35.84 13.86 -58.53
CA ILE A 32 36.75 12.96 -59.25
C ILE A 32 37.98 13.71 -59.78
N SER A 33 37.83 14.93 -60.29
CA SER A 33 38.98 15.77 -60.69
C SER A 33 39.88 16.20 -59.51
N ARG A 34 39.40 16.08 -58.27
CA ARG A 34 40.23 16.21 -57.04
C ARG A 34 40.75 14.88 -56.50
N LEU A 35 40.24 13.74 -56.97
CA LEU A 35 40.65 12.39 -56.57
C LEU A 35 41.57 11.70 -57.56
N GLN A 36 41.74 12.22 -58.79
CA GLN A 36 42.76 11.74 -59.74
C GLN A 36 44.22 11.87 -59.23
N GLY A 37 44.45 12.49 -58.07
CA GLY A 37 45.74 12.50 -57.37
C GLY A 37 45.94 11.39 -56.32
N ALA A 38 44.97 10.52 -56.05
CA ALA A 38 45.08 9.46 -55.04
C ALA A 38 44.33 8.17 -55.42
N THR A 39 44.95 7.02 -55.15
CA THR A 39 44.47 5.68 -55.51
C THR A 39 43.21 5.25 -54.74
N VAL A 40 42.33 4.52 -55.43
CA VAL A 40 41.06 3.97 -54.90
C VAL A 40 41.16 2.45 -54.73
N PRO A 41 40.80 1.89 -53.55
CA PRO A 41 40.44 0.49 -53.39
C PRO A 41 38.93 0.23 -53.60
N THR A 42 38.55 -1.05 -53.76
CA THR A 42 37.20 -1.48 -54.16
C THR A 42 36.30 -1.85 -52.98
N GLU A 43 35.07 -2.33 -53.25
CA GLU A 43 34.03 -2.70 -52.26
C GLU A 43 34.49 -3.64 -51.13
N HIS A 44 35.64 -4.31 -51.30
CA HIS A 44 36.35 -5.03 -50.24
C HIS A 44 36.58 -4.18 -48.98
N GLU A 45 36.86 -2.87 -49.10
CA GLU A 45 37.06 -1.98 -47.93
C GLU A 45 35.82 -1.88 -47.03
N VAL A 46 34.61 -1.97 -47.59
CA VAL A 46 33.36 -1.92 -46.81
C VAL A 46 33.19 -3.18 -45.95
N LEU A 47 33.74 -4.31 -46.42
CA LEU A 47 33.80 -5.56 -45.66
C LEU A 47 35.00 -5.60 -44.70
N GLU A 48 36.13 -4.95 -45.02
CA GLU A 48 37.27 -4.79 -44.09
C GLU A 48 37.02 -3.77 -42.97
N ALA A 49 36.12 -2.80 -43.15
CA ALA A 49 35.73 -1.85 -42.11
C ALA A 49 35.14 -2.52 -40.85
N VAL A 50 34.67 -3.77 -40.95
CA VAL A 50 34.15 -4.57 -39.83
C VAL A 50 35.30 -5.15 -38.96
N PRO A 51 36.28 -5.93 -39.47
CA PRO A 51 37.43 -6.34 -38.68
C PRO A 51 38.29 -5.14 -38.22
N ASP A 52 38.30 -4.01 -38.94
CA ASP A 52 38.99 -2.78 -38.50
C ASP A 52 38.33 -2.09 -37.29
N LEU A 53 37.16 -2.54 -36.83
CA LEU A 53 36.62 -2.20 -35.51
C LEU A 53 37.14 -3.14 -34.41
N GLU A 54 37.39 -4.41 -34.70
CA GLU A 54 37.93 -5.36 -33.72
C GLU A 54 39.43 -5.17 -33.47
N LYS A 55 40.22 -4.82 -34.51
CA LYS A 55 41.65 -4.45 -34.41
C LYS A 55 41.92 -3.31 -33.40
N ARG A 56 40.90 -2.54 -33.01
CA ARG A 56 41.02 -1.39 -32.07
C ARG A 56 41.20 -1.79 -30.61
N VAL A 57 40.96 -3.05 -30.25
CA VAL A 57 41.19 -3.58 -28.89
C VAL A 57 41.88 -4.95 -28.92
N SER A 58 41.66 -5.81 -29.93
CA SER A 58 42.41 -7.07 -30.05
C SER A 58 43.69 -6.88 -30.89
N ILE A 59 44.84 -6.74 -30.23
CA ILE A 59 46.15 -6.96 -30.85
C ILE A 59 46.24 -8.45 -31.24
N PRO A 60 46.51 -8.82 -32.51
CA PRO A 60 46.61 -10.23 -32.89
C PRO A 60 47.78 -10.92 -32.16
N CYS A 61 47.51 -12.03 -31.47
CA CYS A 61 48.54 -12.78 -30.75
C CYS A 61 49.31 -13.72 -31.69
N CYS A 62 50.43 -13.26 -32.24
CA CYS A 62 51.43 -14.11 -32.90
C CYS A 62 52.07 -15.05 -31.85
N ASN A 63 51.89 -16.36 -32.02
CA ASN A 63 52.16 -17.37 -30.97
C ASN A 63 53.66 -17.57 -30.61
N SER A 64 54.57 -16.93 -31.35
CA SER A 64 56.04 -16.99 -31.14
C SER A 64 56.66 -15.65 -30.70
N SER A 65 55.92 -14.54 -30.71
CA SER A 65 56.45 -13.19 -30.48
C SER A 65 55.59 -12.29 -29.58
N SER A 66 54.41 -12.74 -29.17
CA SER A 66 53.52 -11.96 -28.29
C SER A 66 53.96 -12.00 -26.83
N PRO A 67 53.85 -10.89 -26.07
CA PRO A 67 54.10 -10.91 -24.63
C PRO A 67 53.05 -11.79 -23.91
N PRO A 68 53.42 -12.50 -22.82
CA PRO A 68 52.55 -13.50 -22.19
C PRO A 68 51.22 -12.93 -21.70
N GLY A 69 51.20 -11.69 -21.18
CA GLY A 69 49.96 -11.02 -20.76
C GLY A 69 48.97 -10.71 -21.89
N LEU A 70 49.41 -10.64 -23.15
CA LEU A 70 48.52 -10.52 -24.32
C LEU A 70 47.93 -11.88 -24.72
N ILE A 71 48.73 -12.95 -24.59
CA ILE A 71 48.28 -14.33 -24.80
C ILE A 71 47.22 -14.68 -23.73
N GLU A 72 47.47 -14.34 -22.46
CA GLU A 72 46.50 -14.46 -21.37
C GLU A 72 45.20 -13.69 -21.67
N ALA A 73 45.31 -12.43 -22.11
CA ALA A 73 44.16 -11.59 -22.47
C ALA A 73 43.32 -12.14 -23.63
N THR A 74 43.95 -12.88 -24.55
CA THR A 74 43.27 -13.46 -25.72
C THR A 74 42.72 -14.87 -25.44
N THR A 75 43.22 -15.57 -24.42
CA THR A 75 42.84 -16.96 -24.10
C THR A 75 41.87 -17.08 -22.92
N VAL A 76 42.11 -16.39 -21.81
CA VAL A 76 41.38 -16.61 -20.54
C VAL A 76 40.02 -15.90 -20.52
N ASP A 77 39.98 -14.61 -20.86
CA ASP A 77 38.75 -13.82 -20.92
C ASP A 77 38.72 -12.88 -22.13
N PRO A 78 38.74 -13.42 -23.38
CA PRO A 78 38.80 -12.61 -24.59
C PRO A 78 37.60 -11.67 -24.70
N TRP A 79 37.89 -10.37 -24.84
CA TRP A 79 36.94 -9.25 -24.93
C TRP A 79 35.69 -9.59 -25.76
N ARG A 80 35.86 -10.14 -26.97
CA ARG A 80 34.76 -10.49 -27.90
C ARG A 80 33.69 -11.41 -27.26
N LYS A 81 34.07 -12.24 -26.28
CA LYS A 81 33.18 -13.17 -25.55
C LYS A 81 32.70 -12.61 -24.20
N SER A 82 33.21 -11.48 -23.72
CA SER A 82 32.84 -10.91 -22.41
C SER A 82 31.38 -10.45 -22.31
N GLY A 83 30.64 -10.36 -23.42
CA GLY A 83 29.17 -10.23 -23.40
C GLY A 83 28.45 -11.36 -22.64
N LYS A 84 29.10 -12.53 -22.45
CA LYS A 84 28.62 -13.65 -21.62
C LYS A 84 28.22 -13.23 -20.19
N TYR A 85 28.89 -12.22 -19.62
CA TYR A 85 28.65 -11.78 -18.24
C TYR A 85 27.30 -11.08 -18.05
N ALA A 86 26.75 -10.47 -19.10
CA ALA A 86 25.40 -9.92 -19.06
C ALA A 86 24.32 -11.02 -18.93
N LEU A 87 24.51 -12.16 -19.61
CA LEU A 87 23.56 -13.28 -19.62
C LEU A 87 23.34 -13.87 -18.22
N GLY A 88 24.38 -13.94 -17.39
CA GLY A 88 24.29 -14.44 -16.01
C GLY A 88 23.25 -13.69 -15.17
N TRP A 89 23.19 -12.36 -15.30
CA TRP A 89 22.18 -11.55 -14.64
C TRP A 89 20.76 -11.78 -15.20
N ILE A 90 20.62 -11.99 -16.52
CA ILE A 90 19.33 -12.34 -17.13
C ILE A 90 18.81 -13.65 -16.52
N TYR A 91 19.64 -14.70 -16.48
CA TYR A 91 19.22 -16.01 -15.97
C TYR A 91 18.81 -15.95 -14.50
N PHE A 92 19.60 -15.29 -13.64
CA PHE A 92 19.23 -15.03 -12.25
C PHE A 92 17.85 -14.36 -12.13
N SER A 93 17.60 -13.32 -12.93
CA SER A 93 16.36 -12.54 -12.91
C SER A 93 15.16 -13.33 -13.46
N ILE A 94 15.35 -14.12 -14.53
CA ILE A 94 14.31 -14.98 -15.10
C ILE A 94 13.94 -16.11 -14.14
N ILE A 95 14.92 -16.77 -13.50
CA ILE A 95 14.65 -17.85 -12.53
C ILE A 95 13.81 -17.31 -11.36
N LEU A 96 14.14 -16.13 -10.83
CA LEU A 96 13.36 -15.47 -9.78
C LEU A 96 11.94 -15.11 -10.25
N LEU A 97 11.78 -14.64 -11.49
CA LEU A 97 10.49 -14.31 -12.09
C LEU A 97 9.61 -15.56 -12.28
N VAL A 98 10.18 -16.64 -12.81
CA VAL A 98 9.46 -17.93 -13.03
C VAL A 98 9.08 -18.56 -11.69
N LEU A 99 9.98 -18.61 -10.70
CA LEU A 99 9.67 -19.15 -9.38
C LEU A 99 8.53 -18.39 -8.70
N THR A 100 8.55 -17.05 -8.74
CA THR A 100 7.49 -16.23 -8.14
C THR A 100 6.16 -16.29 -8.92
N ALA A 101 6.21 -16.52 -10.24
CA ALA A 101 5.04 -16.81 -11.07
C ALA A 101 4.40 -18.16 -10.73
N LEU A 102 5.19 -19.23 -10.65
CA LEU A 102 4.74 -20.59 -10.30
C LEU A 102 4.11 -20.63 -8.91
N ILE A 103 4.73 -19.97 -7.92
CA ILE A 103 4.16 -19.85 -6.57
C ILE A 103 2.79 -19.14 -6.63
N ARG A 104 2.62 -18.08 -7.43
CA ARG A 104 1.30 -17.45 -7.60
C ARG A 104 0.30 -18.39 -8.27
N TRP A 105 0.70 -19.07 -9.35
CA TRP A 105 -0.19 -19.96 -10.09
C TRP A 105 -0.72 -21.10 -9.22
N TYR A 106 0.17 -21.75 -8.46
CA TYR A 106 -0.18 -22.78 -7.48
C TYR A 106 -1.20 -22.27 -6.45
N ASN A 107 -0.93 -21.13 -5.81
CA ASN A 107 -1.84 -20.51 -4.83
C ASN A 107 -3.21 -20.16 -5.46
N PHE A 108 -3.22 -19.54 -6.64
CA PHE A 108 -4.44 -19.15 -7.35
C PHE A 108 -5.30 -20.37 -7.76
N TRP A 109 -4.68 -21.43 -8.26
CA TRP A 109 -5.39 -22.63 -8.68
C TRP A 109 -5.97 -23.38 -7.47
N ASN A 110 -5.19 -23.52 -6.38
CA ASN A 110 -5.66 -24.17 -5.16
C ASN A 110 -6.88 -23.48 -4.55
N ASP A 111 -6.89 -22.14 -4.52
CA ASP A 111 -8.04 -21.37 -4.02
C ASP A 111 -9.24 -21.54 -4.93
N LYS A 112 -9.03 -21.47 -6.26
CA LYS A 112 -10.10 -21.63 -7.25
C LYS A 112 -10.73 -23.03 -7.17
N VAL A 113 -9.92 -24.08 -7.10
CA VAL A 113 -10.38 -25.47 -6.95
C VAL A 113 -11.17 -25.63 -5.66
N ARG A 114 -10.66 -25.17 -4.51
CA ARG A 114 -11.38 -25.24 -3.23
C ARG A 114 -12.74 -24.51 -3.29
N THR A 115 -12.80 -23.31 -3.86
CA THR A 115 -14.08 -22.58 -4.01
C THR A 115 -15.05 -23.27 -4.98
N ALA A 116 -14.55 -23.95 -6.01
CA ALA A 116 -15.39 -24.75 -6.91
C ALA A 116 -15.95 -25.97 -6.17
N THR A 117 -15.09 -26.83 -5.63
CA THR A 117 -15.50 -28.05 -4.90
C THR A 117 -16.45 -27.77 -3.74
N HIS A 118 -16.33 -26.62 -3.06
CA HIS A 118 -17.31 -26.23 -2.05
C HIS A 118 -18.67 -25.83 -2.66
N LYS A 119 -18.68 -25.00 -3.72
CA LYS A 119 -19.90 -24.65 -4.45
C LYS A 119 -20.59 -25.90 -5.01
N ASP A 120 -19.82 -26.82 -5.59
CA ASP A 120 -20.35 -28.06 -6.17
C ASP A 120 -21.05 -28.91 -5.09
N ARG A 121 -20.44 -29.03 -3.89
CA ARG A 121 -21.08 -29.67 -2.71
C ARG A 121 -22.34 -28.94 -2.22
N MET A 122 -22.40 -27.62 -2.28
CA MET A 122 -23.61 -26.86 -1.93
C MET A 122 -24.73 -27.09 -2.96
N GLU A 123 -24.40 -27.19 -4.25
CA GLU A 123 -25.37 -27.50 -5.31
C GLU A 123 -25.81 -28.98 -5.31
N GLU A 124 -24.95 -29.92 -4.93
CA GLU A 124 -25.34 -31.31 -4.64
C GLU A 124 -26.25 -31.39 -3.41
N GLY A 125 -25.86 -30.74 -2.31
CA GLY A 125 -26.65 -30.69 -1.07
C GLY A 125 -28.05 -30.10 -1.29
N ALA A 126 -28.15 -29.02 -2.06
CA ALA A 126 -29.43 -28.40 -2.44
C ALA A 126 -30.33 -29.36 -3.26
N LYS A 127 -29.77 -30.13 -4.19
CA LYS A 127 -30.52 -31.15 -4.95
C LYS A 127 -31.03 -32.28 -4.07
N THR A 128 -30.26 -32.71 -3.07
CA THR A 128 -30.66 -33.76 -2.13
C THR A 128 -31.57 -33.27 -0.99
N GLY A 129 -31.63 -31.96 -0.76
CA GLY A 129 -32.36 -31.34 0.36
C GLY A 129 -33.74 -30.81 0.01
N SER A 130 -34.21 -30.97 -1.24
CA SER A 130 -35.54 -30.55 -1.67
C SER A 130 -36.58 -31.62 -1.33
N PRO A 131 -37.58 -31.35 -0.49
CA PRO A 131 -38.76 -32.21 -0.38
C PRO A 131 -39.67 -32.04 -1.62
N ASP A 132 -40.23 -33.16 -2.05
CA ASP A 132 -41.45 -33.37 -2.83
C ASP A 132 -41.68 -32.53 -4.12
N THR A 133 -41.44 -33.17 -5.27
CA THR A 133 -42.52 -33.57 -6.18
C THR A 133 -42.20 -34.91 -6.84
N ASP A 134 -43.20 -35.79 -6.99
CA ASP A 134 -43.08 -37.09 -7.67
C ASP A 134 -42.77 -36.99 -9.18
N TYR A 135 -42.39 -38.15 -9.78
CA TYR A 135 -41.85 -38.36 -11.15
C TYR A 135 -40.42 -37.80 -11.34
N GLU A 136 -39.36 -38.62 -11.36
CA GLU A 136 -39.15 -39.72 -12.32
C GLU A 136 -38.32 -40.90 -11.78
N LEU A 137 -38.49 -42.08 -12.39
CA LEU A 137 -37.71 -43.28 -12.08
C LEU A 137 -36.29 -43.21 -12.69
N SER A 138 -35.28 -42.92 -11.86
CA SER A 138 -33.87 -43.18 -12.17
C SER A 138 -33.22 -44.22 -11.24
N ALA A 139 -34.03 -45.14 -10.71
CA ALA A 139 -33.62 -46.25 -9.84
C ALA A 139 -32.86 -47.37 -10.60
N LEU A 140 -31.72 -47.04 -11.22
CA LEU A 140 -30.93 -47.97 -12.05
C LEU A 140 -29.40 -47.71 -12.02
N SER A 141 -28.85 -47.38 -10.84
CA SER A 141 -27.38 -47.32 -10.61
C SER A 141 -26.93 -47.69 -9.18
N THR A 142 -27.81 -48.35 -8.41
CA THR A 142 -27.81 -48.39 -6.93
C THR A 142 -27.06 -49.57 -6.28
N ASP A 143 -25.87 -49.93 -6.77
CA ASP A 143 -25.03 -50.98 -6.14
C ASP A 143 -23.80 -50.43 -5.34
N LYS A 144 -23.44 -49.14 -5.54
CA LYS A 144 -22.36 -48.49 -4.78
C LYS A 144 -22.83 -47.48 -3.73
N SER A 145 -24.02 -46.91 -3.88
CA SER A 145 -24.57 -45.88 -2.96
C SER A 145 -25.26 -46.47 -1.73
N THR A 146 -25.93 -47.61 -1.87
CA THR A 146 -26.62 -48.33 -0.79
C THR A 146 -25.68 -48.72 0.36
N ARG A 147 -24.45 -49.15 0.03
CA ARG A 147 -23.40 -49.47 1.01
C ARG A 147 -22.84 -48.27 1.77
N LYS A 148 -23.17 -47.02 1.38
CA LYS A 148 -22.85 -45.80 2.12
C LYS A 148 -23.94 -45.38 3.10
N PHE A 149 -25.22 -45.54 2.73
CA PHE A 149 -26.35 -45.10 3.55
C PHE A 149 -26.51 -45.93 4.83
N PHE A 150 -26.23 -47.23 4.77
CA PHE A 150 -26.34 -48.15 5.91
C PHE A 150 -25.02 -48.92 6.09
N PRO A 151 -24.01 -48.32 6.77
CA PRO A 151 -22.83 -49.08 7.20
C PRO A 151 -23.29 -50.19 8.15
N ARG A 152 -23.02 -51.45 7.80
CA ARG A 152 -23.49 -52.62 8.55
C ARG A 152 -22.89 -52.73 9.96
N GLU A 153 -21.76 -52.06 10.19
CA GLU A 153 -21.06 -51.95 11.47
C GLU A 153 -20.48 -50.53 11.60
N GLY A 154 -20.57 -49.95 12.81
CA GLY A 154 -20.04 -48.62 13.13
C GLY A 154 -21.07 -47.48 13.06
N PRO A 155 -20.80 -46.33 13.72
CA PRO A 155 -21.67 -45.15 13.66
C PRO A 155 -21.68 -44.54 12.25
N LEU A 156 -22.82 -43.92 11.88
CA LEU A 156 -22.95 -43.18 10.63
C LEU A 156 -21.83 -42.14 10.48
N PRO A 157 -21.14 -42.06 9.34
CA PRO A 157 -20.15 -41.01 9.10
C PRO A 157 -20.88 -39.66 9.02
N THR A 158 -20.51 -38.71 9.89
CA THR A 158 -21.00 -37.34 9.76
C THR A 158 -20.54 -36.73 8.44
N ALA A 159 -21.32 -35.80 7.87
CA ALA A 159 -20.99 -35.17 6.60
C ALA A 159 -19.58 -34.52 6.61
N ASP A 160 -19.19 -33.93 7.75
CA ASP A 160 -17.84 -33.40 7.97
C ASP A 160 -16.72 -34.46 7.83
N ALA A 161 -16.96 -35.70 8.24
CA ALA A 161 -15.96 -36.77 8.23
C ALA A 161 -15.65 -37.30 6.82
N GLU A 162 -16.64 -37.35 5.92
CA GLU A 162 -16.41 -37.68 4.52
C GLU A 162 -15.81 -36.51 3.73
N ALA A 163 -16.31 -35.28 3.94
CA ALA A 163 -15.74 -34.08 3.34
C ALA A 163 -14.25 -33.93 3.71
N ALA A 164 -13.91 -34.17 4.98
CA ALA A 164 -12.53 -34.13 5.46
C ALA A 164 -11.60 -35.15 4.77
N LYS A 165 -12.11 -36.32 4.36
CA LYS A 165 -11.34 -37.33 3.64
C LYS A 165 -11.11 -36.94 2.18
N GLN A 166 -12.14 -36.50 1.45
CA GLN A 166 -11.98 -36.18 0.02
C GLN A 166 -11.08 -34.95 -0.23
N ASP A 167 -11.11 -33.93 0.63
CA ASP A 167 -10.25 -32.73 0.48
C ASP A 167 -8.74 -33.01 0.67
N SER A 168 -8.36 -34.22 1.10
CA SER A 168 -6.95 -34.61 1.30
C SER A 168 -6.23 -35.07 0.03
N THR A 169 -6.95 -35.48 -1.02
CA THR A 169 -6.37 -36.28 -2.11
C THR A 169 -5.58 -35.49 -3.15
N ILE A 170 -5.74 -34.16 -3.22
CA ILE A 170 -5.17 -33.31 -4.29
C ILE A 170 -4.13 -32.29 -3.78
N THR A 171 -4.14 -31.84 -2.51
CA THR A 171 -3.34 -30.64 -2.14
C THR A 171 -2.76 -30.56 -0.71
N SER A 172 -2.56 -31.66 0.04
CA SER A 172 -2.05 -31.59 1.43
C SER A 172 -0.84 -32.47 1.76
N SER A 173 0.29 -32.28 1.06
CA SER A 173 1.57 -32.84 1.52
C SER A 173 2.06 -32.06 2.75
N ARG A 174 1.94 -32.65 3.95
CA ARG A 174 2.25 -31.97 5.23
C ARG A 174 3.64 -31.34 5.27
N PHE A 175 4.64 -31.98 4.65
CA PHE A 175 6.00 -31.46 4.50
C PHE A 175 6.03 -30.08 3.79
N LEU A 176 5.27 -29.91 2.70
CA LEU A 176 5.17 -28.64 1.98
C LEU A 176 4.51 -27.56 2.85
N ASN A 177 3.42 -27.90 3.54
CA ASN A 177 2.72 -26.95 4.41
C ASN A 177 3.60 -26.50 5.59
N VAL A 178 4.35 -27.41 6.22
CA VAL A 178 5.34 -27.10 7.26
C VAL A 178 6.48 -26.23 6.71
N GLY A 179 7.02 -26.55 5.53
CA GLY A 179 8.03 -25.72 4.86
C GLY A 179 7.53 -24.29 4.58
N MET A 180 6.31 -24.16 4.05
CA MET A 180 5.66 -22.85 3.83
C MET A 180 5.40 -22.11 5.15
N ALA A 181 5.02 -22.79 6.22
CA ALA A 181 4.80 -22.19 7.54
C ALA A 181 6.11 -21.69 8.18
N LEU A 182 7.23 -22.41 8.02
CA LEU A 182 8.55 -21.96 8.45
C LEU A 182 9.01 -20.72 7.67
N VAL A 183 8.85 -20.76 6.35
CA VAL A 183 9.09 -19.61 5.44
C VAL A 183 8.25 -18.39 5.85
N ARG A 184 6.97 -18.58 6.20
CA ARG A 184 6.08 -17.51 6.68
C ARG A 184 6.47 -17.01 8.08
N CYS A 185 6.85 -17.89 9.00
CA CYS A 185 7.33 -17.53 10.34
C CYS A 185 8.56 -16.60 10.27
N ALA A 186 9.47 -16.87 9.32
CA ALA A 186 10.61 -15.99 9.05
C ALA A 186 10.18 -14.66 8.39
N PHE A 187 9.42 -14.71 7.28
CA PHE A 187 9.16 -13.51 6.48
C PHE A 187 8.01 -12.60 6.96
N TYR A 188 7.12 -13.08 7.84
CA TYR A 188 6.09 -12.23 8.46
C TYR A 188 6.64 -11.36 9.59
N ARG A 189 7.80 -11.68 10.18
CA ARG A 189 8.40 -10.85 11.24
C ARG A 189 8.92 -9.51 10.67
N PRO A 190 8.39 -8.35 11.08
CA PRO A 190 8.94 -7.05 10.70
C PRO A 190 10.24 -6.77 11.46
N ILE A 191 11.23 -6.20 10.79
CA ILE A 191 12.45 -5.70 11.46
C ILE A 191 12.09 -4.44 12.27
N PRO A 192 12.50 -4.34 13.54
CA PRO A 192 12.23 -3.14 14.35
C PRO A 192 12.89 -1.89 13.74
N ALA A 193 12.11 -0.82 13.64
CA ALA A 193 12.54 0.41 12.96
C ALA A 193 13.57 1.20 13.82
N TRP A 194 14.83 1.16 13.42
CA TRP A 194 15.95 1.70 14.20
C TRP A 194 15.92 3.24 14.27
N ARG A 195 16.14 3.80 15.46
CA ARG A 195 16.23 5.24 15.72
C ARG A 195 17.64 5.59 16.16
N PHE A 196 18.40 6.22 15.26
CA PHE A 196 19.79 6.62 15.52
C PHE A 196 19.91 7.70 16.62
N ARG A 197 18.98 8.66 16.69
CA ARG A 197 18.94 9.71 17.72
C ARG A 197 17.51 10.12 18.06
N LYS A 198 17.26 10.49 19.32
CA LYS A 198 15.97 11.02 19.79
C LYS A 198 15.62 12.29 18.97
N GLY A 199 14.46 12.29 18.32
CA GLY A 199 14.01 13.35 17.41
C GLY A 199 14.24 13.08 15.92
N TRP A 200 15.17 12.19 15.55
CA TRP A 200 15.32 11.76 14.15
C TRP A 200 14.21 10.77 13.78
N ARG A 201 13.71 10.82 12.54
CA ARG A 201 12.69 9.87 12.06
C ARG A 201 13.30 8.46 12.01
N PRO A 202 12.59 7.41 12.43
CA PRO A 202 13.09 6.04 12.41
C PRO A 202 13.42 5.58 10.98
N VAL A 203 14.49 4.80 10.85
CA VAL A 203 14.80 4.03 9.65
C VAL A 203 13.87 2.83 9.62
N VAL A 204 12.96 2.79 8.64
CA VAL A 204 12.06 1.67 8.40
C VAL A 204 12.69 0.78 7.34
N PHE A 205 13.02 -0.44 7.71
CA PHE A 205 13.56 -1.45 6.80
C PHE A 205 12.45 -2.06 5.92
N PRO A 206 12.76 -2.54 4.70
CA PRO A 206 11.86 -3.39 3.94
C PRO A 206 11.52 -4.70 4.69
N SER A 207 10.56 -5.47 4.17
CA SER A 207 10.32 -6.82 4.69
C SER A 207 11.54 -7.73 4.47
N ILE A 208 11.71 -8.72 5.36
CA ILE A 208 12.85 -9.65 5.33
C ILE A 208 12.99 -10.34 3.98
N GLY A 209 11.88 -10.68 3.30
CA GLY A 209 11.89 -11.27 1.96
C GLY A 209 12.48 -10.36 0.87
N VAL A 210 12.21 -9.05 0.93
CA VAL A 210 12.83 -8.09 0.00
C VAL A 210 14.33 -7.94 0.31
N ILE A 211 14.70 -7.92 1.59
CA ILE A 211 16.11 -7.83 2.01
C ILE A 211 16.88 -9.07 1.55
N ALA A 212 16.31 -10.28 1.69
CA ALA A 212 16.92 -11.53 1.23
C ALA A 212 17.10 -11.58 -0.30
N ILE A 213 16.11 -11.10 -1.07
CA ILE A 213 16.24 -10.99 -2.54
C ILE A 213 17.33 -9.99 -2.93
N VAL A 214 17.39 -8.83 -2.27
CA VAL A 214 18.39 -7.79 -2.54
C VAL A 214 19.80 -8.22 -2.12
N SER A 215 19.96 -8.92 -0.99
CA SER A 215 21.25 -9.44 -0.55
C SER A 215 21.72 -10.60 -1.44
N ALA A 216 20.82 -11.48 -1.89
CA ALA A 216 21.15 -12.52 -2.86
C ALA A 216 21.57 -11.92 -4.21
N ALA A 217 20.87 -10.89 -4.70
CA ALA A 217 21.24 -10.17 -5.92
C ALA A 217 22.59 -9.46 -5.78
N LEU A 218 22.84 -8.75 -4.66
CA LEU A 218 24.12 -8.10 -4.39
C LEU A 218 25.26 -9.13 -4.27
N ALA A 219 25.05 -10.24 -3.56
CA ALA A 219 26.03 -11.30 -3.44
C ALA A 219 26.34 -11.93 -4.80
N PHE A 220 25.32 -12.29 -5.59
CA PHE A 220 25.51 -12.80 -6.96
C PHE A 220 26.37 -11.84 -7.79
N VAL A 221 25.99 -10.56 -7.82
CA VAL A 221 26.69 -9.52 -8.60
C VAL A 221 28.15 -9.35 -8.15
N VAL A 222 28.41 -9.24 -6.84
CA VAL A 222 29.77 -9.05 -6.30
C VAL A 222 30.62 -10.30 -6.55
N LEU A 223 30.12 -11.49 -6.22
CA LEU A 223 30.86 -12.74 -6.43
C LEU A 223 31.16 -12.98 -7.92
N TYR A 224 30.21 -12.68 -8.81
CA TYR A 224 30.39 -12.85 -10.25
C TYR A 224 31.32 -11.80 -10.90
N CYS A 225 31.50 -10.63 -10.27
CA CYS A 225 32.54 -9.66 -10.66
C CYS A 225 33.94 -10.05 -10.17
N PHE A 226 34.06 -10.46 -8.89
CA PHE A 226 35.35 -10.56 -8.19
C PHE A 226 35.95 -11.97 -8.06
N ILE A 227 35.15 -13.05 -8.16
CA ILE A 227 35.71 -14.42 -8.17
C ILE A 227 36.46 -14.73 -9.47
N PRO A 228 35.92 -14.46 -10.68
CA PRO A 228 36.60 -14.84 -11.91
C PRO A 228 37.93 -14.11 -12.06
N GLN A 229 39.00 -14.87 -12.33
CA GLN A 229 40.34 -14.32 -12.58
C GLN A 229 40.65 -14.31 -14.08
N PRO A 230 41.54 -13.42 -14.55
CA PRO A 230 42.13 -12.30 -13.80
C PRO A 230 41.14 -11.14 -13.62
N LEU A 231 41.46 -10.21 -12.71
CA LEU A 231 40.70 -8.97 -12.48
C LEU A 231 41.23 -7.76 -13.28
N TYR A 232 42.55 -7.73 -13.50
CA TYR A 232 43.31 -6.68 -14.17
C TYR A 232 44.33 -7.31 -15.12
N TRP A 233 44.68 -6.63 -16.22
CA TRP A 233 45.81 -7.02 -17.07
C TRP A 233 47.11 -6.38 -16.57
N GLN A 234 48.25 -7.00 -16.89
CA GLN A 234 49.58 -6.52 -16.51
C GLN A 234 49.97 -5.19 -17.20
N SER A 235 49.34 -4.85 -18.32
CA SER A 235 49.48 -3.56 -19.01
C SER A 235 48.15 -3.16 -19.66
N ILE A 236 47.83 -1.87 -19.66
CA ILE A 236 46.67 -1.30 -20.37
C ILE A 236 46.72 -1.56 -21.89
N ARG A 237 47.90 -1.90 -22.44
CA ARG A 237 48.09 -2.25 -23.85
C ARG A 237 47.44 -3.57 -24.24
N PHE A 238 47.14 -4.45 -23.28
CA PHE A 238 46.52 -5.75 -23.54
C PHE A 238 44.98 -5.69 -23.58
N GLY A 239 44.40 -4.53 -23.25
CA GLY A 239 42.95 -4.28 -23.36
C GLY A 239 42.32 -3.68 -22.10
N SER A 240 40.99 -3.64 -22.07
CA SER A 240 40.22 -3.14 -20.92
C SER A 240 40.31 -4.09 -19.71
N PRO A 241 40.42 -3.59 -18.46
CA PRO A 241 40.50 -4.44 -17.26
C PRO A 241 39.27 -5.35 -17.10
N PRO A 242 39.41 -6.69 -16.97
CA PRO A 242 38.28 -7.62 -17.01
C PRO A 242 37.20 -7.36 -15.95
N LEU A 243 37.59 -6.95 -14.74
CA LEU A 243 36.66 -6.54 -13.68
C LEU A 243 35.72 -5.43 -14.14
N ALA A 244 36.25 -4.42 -14.86
CA ALA A 244 35.43 -3.34 -15.39
C ALA A 244 34.49 -3.81 -16.49
N VAL A 245 34.95 -4.71 -17.39
CA VAL A 245 34.10 -5.26 -18.45
C VAL A 245 32.92 -6.03 -17.86
N ARG A 246 33.19 -6.91 -16.88
CA ARG A 246 32.17 -7.68 -16.16
C ARG A 246 31.15 -6.77 -15.50
N ALA A 247 31.62 -5.80 -14.71
CA ALA A 247 30.75 -4.89 -13.99
C ALA A 247 29.87 -4.03 -14.93
N GLY A 248 30.45 -3.54 -16.02
CA GLY A 248 29.73 -2.77 -17.05
C GLY A 248 28.66 -3.58 -17.78
N MET A 249 29.00 -4.80 -18.22
CA MET A 249 28.04 -5.68 -18.90
C MET A 249 26.87 -6.09 -17.98
N ILE A 250 27.13 -6.32 -16.70
CA ILE A 250 26.06 -6.59 -15.72
C ILE A 250 25.22 -5.33 -15.50
N ALA A 251 25.81 -4.14 -15.35
CA ALA A 251 25.05 -2.89 -15.19
C ALA A 251 24.12 -2.60 -16.39
N VAL A 252 24.62 -2.78 -17.62
CA VAL A 252 23.81 -2.68 -18.85
C VAL A 252 22.69 -3.72 -18.86
N ALA A 253 22.96 -4.96 -18.41
CA ALA A 253 21.94 -6.01 -18.28
C ALA A 253 20.88 -5.74 -17.19
N MET A 254 21.16 -4.87 -16.23
CA MET A 254 20.19 -4.45 -15.21
C MET A 254 19.19 -3.40 -15.72
N MET A 255 19.54 -2.60 -16.74
CA MET A 255 18.69 -1.50 -17.24
C MET A 255 17.27 -1.93 -17.65
N PRO A 256 17.04 -3.05 -18.38
CA PRO A 256 15.70 -3.54 -18.69
C PRO A 256 14.86 -3.80 -17.43
N TRP A 257 15.47 -4.37 -16.40
CA TRP A 257 14.80 -4.73 -15.14
C TRP A 257 14.53 -3.52 -14.26
N ILE A 258 15.45 -2.55 -14.23
CA ILE A 258 15.26 -1.27 -13.52
C ILE A 258 14.03 -0.54 -14.07
N VAL A 259 13.87 -0.48 -15.39
CA VAL A 259 12.69 0.15 -16.01
C VAL A 259 11.44 -0.71 -15.87
N ALA A 260 11.53 -2.02 -16.09
CA ALA A 260 10.38 -2.92 -15.92
C ALA A 260 9.77 -2.84 -14.51
N LEU A 261 10.58 -2.67 -13.46
CA LEU A 261 10.14 -2.63 -12.06
C LEU A 261 9.59 -1.26 -11.59
N SER A 262 9.72 -0.18 -12.38
CA SER A 262 9.17 1.15 -12.03
C SER A 262 7.81 1.45 -12.67
N MET A 263 7.51 0.86 -13.84
CA MET A 263 6.27 1.13 -14.59
C MET A 263 5.03 0.62 -13.85
N LYS A 264 3.97 1.45 -13.75
CA LYS A 264 2.68 1.06 -13.14
C LYS A 264 2.05 -0.16 -13.83
N ALA A 265 2.03 -0.13 -15.15
CA ALA A 265 1.58 -1.23 -15.99
C ALA A 265 2.82 -1.97 -16.50
N ASN A 266 3.08 -3.16 -15.93
CA ASN A 266 4.20 -4.00 -16.33
C ASN A 266 3.80 -5.48 -16.36
N PHE A 267 4.44 -6.25 -17.25
CA PHE A 267 4.23 -7.69 -17.38
C PHE A 267 4.59 -8.44 -16.08
N ILE A 268 5.55 -7.91 -15.29
CA ILE A 268 5.98 -8.48 -14.02
C ILE A 268 4.84 -8.48 -12.99
N SER A 269 4.06 -7.41 -12.83
CA SER A 269 2.87 -7.40 -11.97
C SER A 269 1.80 -8.35 -12.50
N MET A 270 1.55 -8.35 -13.82
CA MET A 270 0.57 -9.25 -14.44
C MET A 270 0.89 -10.74 -14.20
N LEU A 271 2.18 -11.12 -14.21
CA LEU A 271 2.65 -12.49 -14.01
C LEU A 271 2.82 -12.87 -12.53
N THR A 272 3.41 -12.01 -11.69
CA THR A 272 3.68 -12.30 -10.28
C THR A 272 2.54 -11.93 -9.33
N GLY A 273 1.57 -11.12 -9.78
CA GLY A 273 0.49 -10.57 -8.95
C GLY A 273 1.03 -9.76 -7.77
N ILE A 274 2.14 -9.04 -7.96
CA ILE A 274 2.74 -8.14 -6.98
C ILE A 274 2.53 -6.71 -7.48
N GLY A 275 1.82 -5.88 -6.71
CA GLY A 275 1.54 -4.51 -7.08
C GLY A 275 2.81 -3.66 -7.27
N HIS A 276 2.71 -2.63 -8.12
CA HIS A 276 3.86 -1.79 -8.48
C HIS A 276 4.43 -1.05 -7.28
N GLU A 277 3.66 -0.81 -6.22
CA GLU A 277 4.14 -0.23 -4.96
C GLU A 277 5.18 -1.12 -4.26
N ARG A 278 5.02 -2.45 -4.35
CA ARG A 278 5.97 -3.45 -3.84
C ARG A 278 7.14 -3.67 -4.82
N LEU A 279 6.88 -3.74 -6.12
CA LEU A 279 7.95 -3.88 -7.14
C LEU A 279 8.89 -2.66 -7.19
N ASN A 280 8.38 -1.45 -6.98
CA ASN A 280 9.18 -0.23 -6.89
C ASN A 280 10.18 -0.26 -5.71
N VAL A 281 9.98 -1.12 -4.69
CA VAL A 281 11.02 -1.34 -3.67
C VAL A 281 12.27 -1.97 -4.30
N LEU A 282 12.11 -2.94 -5.21
CA LEU A 282 13.21 -3.58 -5.92
C LEU A 282 13.86 -2.62 -6.93
N HIS A 283 13.08 -1.86 -7.72
CA HIS A 283 13.58 -0.83 -8.64
C HIS A 283 14.66 0.07 -7.99
N ARG A 284 14.40 0.58 -6.78
CA ARG A 284 15.35 1.45 -6.05
C ARG A 284 16.63 0.72 -5.66
N TRP A 285 16.54 -0.53 -5.20
CA TRP A 285 17.72 -1.32 -4.84
C TRP A 285 18.53 -1.74 -6.08
N LEU A 286 17.89 -2.11 -7.18
CA LEU A 286 18.57 -2.38 -8.45
C LEU A 286 19.27 -1.12 -8.99
N ALA A 287 18.67 0.08 -8.84
CA ALA A 287 19.33 1.34 -9.22
C ALA A 287 20.61 1.60 -8.38
N TYR A 288 20.59 1.33 -7.07
CA TYR A 288 21.80 1.46 -6.24
C TYR A 288 22.87 0.39 -6.56
N ILE A 289 22.47 -0.84 -6.87
CA ILE A 289 23.41 -1.90 -7.30
C ILE A 289 23.99 -1.57 -8.69
N CYS A 290 23.19 -1.01 -9.60
CA CYS A 290 23.66 -0.52 -10.89
C CYS A 290 24.67 0.63 -10.72
N LEU A 291 24.41 1.61 -9.85
CA LEU A 291 25.40 2.64 -9.52
C LEU A 291 26.69 2.04 -8.92
N LEU A 292 26.59 1.08 -7.99
CA LEU A 292 27.75 0.37 -7.45
C LEU A 292 28.56 -0.32 -8.56
N LEU A 293 27.88 -0.99 -9.49
CA LEU A 293 28.52 -1.61 -10.65
C LEU A 293 29.13 -0.60 -11.62
N SER A 294 28.47 0.53 -11.88
CA SER A 294 29.05 1.60 -12.70
C SER A 294 30.30 2.20 -12.05
N LEU A 295 30.36 2.30 -10.72
CA LEU A 295 31.58 2.70 -10.01
C LEU A 295 32.67 1.62 -10.11
N ILE A 296 32.34 0.33 -9.94
CA ILE A 296 33.28 -0.80 -10.12
C ILE A 296 33.73 -0.94 -11.59
N HIS A 297 32.93 -0.47 -12.55
CA HIS A 297 33.29 -0.34 -13.95
C HIS A 297 34.26 0.83 -14.18
N THR A 298 33.94 2.03 -13.68
CA THR A 298 34.73 3.24 -13.93
C THR A 298 36.08 3.24 -13.18
N VAL A 299 36.14 2.76 -11.94
CA VAL A 299 37.35 2.87 -11.09
C VAL A 299 38.58 2.14 -11.66
N PRO A 300 38.51 0.87 -12.11
CA PRO A 300 39.67 0.17 -12.70
C PRO A 300 40.27 0.86 -13.92
N PHE A 301 39.44 1.54 -14.74
CA PHE A 301 39.90 2.29 -15.90
C PHE A 301 40.80 3.48 -15.53
N TYR A 302 40.61 4.08 -14.34
CA TYR A 302 41.48 5.15 -13.83
C TYR A 302 42.65 4.63 -12.98
N ILE A 303 42.49 3.51 -12.27
CA ILE A 303 43.56 2.95 -11.42
C ILE A 303 44.66 2.26 -12.25
N THR A 304 44.30 1.45 -13.26
CA THR A 304 45.29 0.68 -14.06
C THR A 304 46.40 1.56 -14.67
N PRO A 305 46.10 2.73 -15.29
CA PRO A 305 47.12 3.67 -15.78
C PRO A 305 48.10 4.19 -14.73
N ILE A 306 47.67 4.29 -13.46
CA ILE A 306 48.43 4.91 -12.36
C ILE A 306 49.37 3.90 -11.71
N TRP A 307 48.95 2.63 -11.61
CA TRP A 307 49.77 1.55 -11.04
C TRP A 307 50.79 0.98 -12.03
N GLU A 308 50.52 1.01 -13.34
CA GLU A 308 51.47 0.58 -14.37
C GLU A 308 52.64 1.60 -14.52
N LYS A 309 53.89 1.13 -14.35
CA LYS A 309 55.10 1.96 -14.57
C LYS A 309 55.18 2.41 -16.04
N GLY A 310 54.85 3.68 -16.30
CA GLY A 310 54.74 4.24 -17.65
C GLY A 310 53.33 4.15 -18.27
N GLY A 311 52.36 3.55 -17.57
CA GLY A 311 50.95 3.51 -17.96
C GLY A 311 50.39 4.90 -18.22
N VAL A 312 50.65 5.86 -17.33
CA VAL A 312 50.25 7.28 -17.46
C VAL A 312 50.70 7.91 -18.80
N ARG A 313 51.87 7.54 -19.34
CA ARG A 313 52.34 8.06 -20.65
C ARG A 313 51.50 7.47 -21.79
N THR A 314 51.29 6.15 -21.78
CA THR A 314 50.45 5.44 -22.74
C THR A 314 49.00 5.95 -22.69
N PHE A 315 48.47 6.18 -21.49
CA PHE A 315 47.13 6.72 -21.22
C PHE A 315 46.96 8.15 -21.77
N LYS A 316 47.94 9.04 -21.56
CA LYS A 316 47.93 10.39 -22.18
C LYS A 316 47.86 10.32 -23.70
N THR A 317 48.58 9.38 -24.34
CA THR A 317 48.48 9.15 -25.79
C THR A 317 47.10 8.65 -26.21
N PHE A 318 46.45 7.79 -25.42
CA PHE A 318 45.06 7.39 -25.69
C PHE A 318 44.09 8.58 -25.64
N PHE A 319 44.27 9.54 -24.73
CA PHE A 319 43.43 10.75 -24.63
C PHE A 319 43.72 11.80 -25.71
N GLN A 320 44.92 11.81 -26.28
CA GLN A 320 45.26 12.63 -27.45
C GLN A 320 44.58 12.11 -28.73
N ASN A 321 44.30 10.80 -28.79
CA ASN A 321 43.49 10.20 -29.84
C ASN A 321 41.99 10.31 -29.53
N THR A 322 41.16 10.47 -30.58
CA THR A 322 39.68 10.54 -30.47
C THR A 322 39.05 9.36 -29.71
N GLN A 323 39.74 8.22 -29.66
CA GLN A 323 39.28 7.01 -28.97
C GLN A 323 39.23 7.17 -27.44
N GLY A 324 40.21 7.85 -26.82
CA GLY A 324 40.24 8.03 -25.37
C GLY A 324 39.15 8.98 -24.88
N TYR A 325 38.96 10.10 -25.57
CA TYR A 325 37.82 10.98 -25.34
C TYR A 325 36.49 10.23 -25.47
N TYR A 326 36.36 9.35 -26.48
CA TYR A 326 35.15 8.56 -26.66
C TYR A 326 34.87 7.64 -25.46
N VAL A 327 35.76 6.71 -25.13
CA VAL A 327 35.49 5.69 -24.10
C VAL A 327 35.35 6.30 -22.70
N TYR A 328 36.26 7.18 -22.30
CA TYR A 328 36.31 7.73 -20.95
C TYR A 328 35.37 8.92 -20.78
N GLY A 329 35.28 9.81 -21.77
CA GLY A 329 34.42 11.00 -21.73
C GLY A 329 32.94 10.67 -21.77
N SER A 330 32.51 9.78 -22.68
CA SER A 330 31.12 9.31 -22.70
C SER A 330 30.76 8.48 -21.45
N GLY A 331 31.72 7.76 -20.87
CA GLY A 331 31.55 7.04 -19.60
C GLY A 331 31.22 7.97 -18.44
N ILE A 332 31.95 9.09 -18.30
CA ILE A 332 31.61 10.14 -17.33
C ILE A 332 30.24 10.76 -17.66
N ALA A 333 29.96 11.07 -18.93
CA ALA A 333 28.70 11.67 -19.36
C ALA A 333 27.47 10.78 -19.08
N ALA A 334 27.63 9.46 -19.06
CA ALA A 334 26.59 8.51 -18.62
C ALA A 334 26.56 8.32 -17.09
N LEU A 335 27.71 8.38 -16.40
CA LEU A 335 27.79 8.22 -14.95
C LEU A 335 27.18 9.40 -14.18
N VAL A 336 27.36 10.64 -14.65
CA VAL A 336 26.79 11.85 -14.02
C VAL A 336 25.26 11.79 -13.84
N PRO A 337 24.44 11.54 -14.88
CA PRO A 337 22.99 11.42 -14.70
C PRO A 337 22.58 10.22 -13.84
N LEU A 338 23.34 9.11 -13.85
CA LEU A 338 23.08 7.96 -12.95
C LEU A 338 23.31 8.33 -11.48
N ILE A 339 24.42 9.00 -11.15
CA ILE A 339 24.69 9.53 -9.80
C ILE A 339 23.58 10.50 -9.38
N PHE A 340 23.24 11.45 -10.25
CA PHE A 340 22.18 12.43 -10.00
C PHE A 340 20.82 11.76 -9.72
N LEU A 341 20.41 10.79 -10.54
CA LEU A 341 19.19 10.01 -10.34
C LEU A 341 19.17 9.31 -8.98
N CYS A 342 20.26 8.64 -8.59
CA CYS A 342 20.36 7.96 -7.30
C CYS A 342 20.32 8.94 -6.11
N VAL A 343 21.07 10.05 -6.18
CA VAL A 343 21.13 11.06 -5.11
C VAL A 343 19.81 11.82 -4.96
N HIS A 344 19.19 12.24 -6.06
CA HIS A 344 17.89 12.94 -6.03
C HIS A 344 16.75 12.03 -5.54
N SER A 345 16.86 10.72 -5.76
CA SER A 345 15.91 9.71 -5.27
C SER A 345 15.98 9.43 -3.76
N LEU A 346 16.96 9.98 -3.04
CA LEU A 346 17.17 9.68 -1.63
C LEU A 346 15.95 10.07 -0.76
N PRO A 347 15.55 9.22 0.21
CA PRO A 347 14.39 9.47 1.08
C PRO A 347 14.31 10.86 1.76
N PRO A 348 15.38 11.52 2.24
CA PRO A 348 15.28 12.89 2.74
C PRO A 348 14.82 13.90 1.68
N LEU A 349 15.43 13.90 0.49
CA LEU A 349 15.12 14.86 -0.59
C LEU A 349 13.71 14.65 -1.12
N ARG A 350 13.38 13.42 -1.52
CA ARG A 350 12.09 13.06 -2.11
C ARG A 350 10.88 13.35 -1.19
N ARG A 351 11.07 13.33 0.13
CA ARG A 351 10.00 13.68 1.11
C ARG A 351 9.81 15.18 1.31
N ARG A 352 10.76 16.02 0.87
CA ARG A 352 10.67 17.49 0.94
C ARG A 352 10.21 18.10 -0.38
N PHE A 353 10.60 17.50 -1.51
CA PHE A 353 10.33 18.00 -2.86
C PHE A 353 9.81 16.89 -3.78
N TYR A 354 8.65 16.30 -3.44
CA TYR A 354 8.09 15.16 -4.17
C TYR A 354 7.71 15.49 -5.63
N GLU A 355 7.11 16.66 -5.84
CA GLU A 355 6.71 17.18 -7.17
C GLU A 355 7.93 17.40 -8.07
N LEU A 356 8.97 18.08 -7.55
CA LEU A 356 10.24 18.25 -8.27
C LEU A 356 10.91 16.89 -8.57
N PHE A 357 10.84 15.94 -7.63
CA PHE A 357 11.36 14.59 -7.83
C PHE A 357 10.70 13.90 -9.03
N VAL A 358 9.36 13.84 -9.11
CA VAL A 358 8.70 13.13 -10.21
C VAL A 358 8.93 13.82 -11.56
N THR A 359 8.91 15.15 -11.58
CA THR A 359 9.10 15.96 -12.81
C THR A 359 10.51 15.86 -13.37
N VAL A 360 11.55 15.83 -12.52
CA VAL A 360 12.96 15.84 -12.97
C VAL A 360 13.52 14.42 -13.18
N HIS A 361 13.03 13.42 -12.44
CA HIS A 361 13.57 12.05 -12.52
C HIS A 361 13.31 11.38 -13.88
N VAL A 362 12.15 11.61 -14.51
CA VAL A 362 11.83 10.98 -15.81
C VAL A 362 12.70 11.55 -16.95
N PRO A 363 12.83 12.88 -17.16
CA PRO A 363 13.77 13.43 -18.13
C PRO A 363 15.23 13.00 -17.89
N ALA A 364 15.70 12.98 -16.64
CA ALA A 364 17.05 12.54 -16.32
C ALA A 364 17.30 11.05 -16.65
N ALA A 365 16.28 10.18 -16.52
CA ALA A 365 16.35 8.79 -16.95
C ALA A 365 16.38 8.63 -18.48
N ILE A 366 15.70 9.50 -19.23
CA ILE A 366 15.77 9.54 -20.71
C ILE A 366 17.17 9.99 -21.16
N VAL A 367 17.73 11.02 -20.51
CA VAL A 367 19.12 11.47 -20.77
C VAL A 367 20.12 10.36 -20.46
N LEU A 368 19.98 9.65 -19.33
CA LEU A 368 20.82 8.49 -19.02
C LEU A 368 20.74 7.42 -20.13
N LEU A 369 19.54 7.07 -20.60
CA LEU A 369 19.38 6.06 -21.65
C LEU A 369 20.06 6.49 -22.97
N GLY A 370 19.90 7.76 -23.37
CA GLY A 370 20.58 8.32 -24.55
C GLY A 370 22.10 8.34 -24.41
N MET A 371 22.62 8.75 -23.25
CA MET A 371 24.06 8.73 -22.94
C MET A 371 24.62 7.29 -22.93
N LEU A 372 23.85 6.30 -22.49
CA LEU A 372 24.24 4.88 -22.56
C LEU A 372 24.27 4.36 -24.01
N PHE A 373 23.31 4.72 -24.86
CA PHE A 373 23.37 4.36 -26.29
C PHE A 373 24.63 4.91 -26.97
N TRP A 374 24.98 6.17 -26.66
CA TRP A 374 26.19 6.82 -27.13
C TRP A 374 27.46 6.14 -26.58
N HIS A 375 27.56 5.97 -25.26
CA HIS A 375 28.72 5.36 -24.60
C HIS A 375 28.98 3.93 -25.07
N CYS A 376 27.95 3.08 -25.12
CA CYS A 376 28.11 1.66 -25.38
C CYS A 376 28.40 1.33 -26.86
N ARG A 377 28.02 2.18 -27.84
CA ARG A 377 28.30 2.02 -29.29
C ARG A 377 28.22 0.58 -29.85
N ASN A 378 27.24 -0.20 -29.40
CA ASN A 378 27.08 -1.64 -29.65
C ASN A 378 28.27 -2.57 -29.30
N TYR A 379 29.26 -2.12 -28.52
CA TYR A 379 30.27 -3.01 -27.97
C TYR A 379 29.62 -4.13 -27.15
N LEU A 380 30.10 -5.36 -27.32
CA LEU A 380 29.67 -6.55 -26.55
C LEU A 380 28.15 -6.80 -26.56
N THR A 381 27.50 -6.49 -27.69
CA THR A 381 26.03 -6.55 -27.90
C THR A 381 25.19 -5.71 -26.93
N SER A 382 25.80 -4.71 -26.28
CA SER A 382 25.16 -3.82 -25.29
C SER A 382 23.87 -3.16 -25.79
N TRP A 383 23.76 -2.84 -27.09
CA TRP A 383 22.54 -2.24 -27.64
C TRP A 383 21.33 -3.17 -27.56
N ASN A 384 21.49 -4.50 -27.56
CA ASN A 384 20.35 -5.43 -27.41
C ASN A 384 19.62 -5.19 -26.07
N TYR A 385 20.37 -4.88 -25.01
CA TYR A 385 19.84 -4.57 -23.68
C TYR A 385 19.21 -3.17 -23.63
N LEU A 386 19.80 -2.19 -24.31
CA LEU A 386 19.27 -0.82 -24.36
C LEU A 386 18.00 -0.74 -25.24
N PHE A 387 17.94 -1.47 -26.35
CA PHE A 387 16.72 -1.64 -27.15
C PHE A 387 15.66 -2.46 -26.42
N ALA A 388 16.02 -3.50 -25.65
CA ALA A 388 15.07 -4.18 -24.77
C ALA A 388 14.52 -3.24 -23.68
N THR A 389 15.36 -2.36 -23.12
CA THR A 389 14.94 -1.32 -22.15
C THR A 389 13.95 -0.35 -22.79
N LEU A 390 14.25 0.18 -23.98
CA LEU A 390 13.38 1.06 -24.75
C LEU A 390 12.06 0.36 -25.14
N GLY A 391 12.14 -0.89 -25.60
CA GLY A 391 10.99 -1.71 -25.98
C GLY A 391 10.04 -1.97 -24.80
N ILE A 392 10.57 -2.34 -23.63
CA ILE A 392 9.79 -2.50 -22.40
C ILE A 392 9.12 -1.17 -22.00
N TRP A 393 9.83 -0.05 -22.11
CA TRP A 393 9.35 1.28 -21.73
C TRP A 393 8.19 1.71 -22.64
N VAL A 394 8.37 1.64 -23.97
CA VAL A 394 7.34 1.94 -24.97
C VAL A 394 6.17 0.97 -24.87
N ALA A 395 6.40 -0.34 -24.74
CA ALA A 395 5.33 -1.33 -24.59
C ALA A 395 4.53 -1.13 -23.30
N SER A 396 5.15 -0.69 -22.20
CA SER A 396 4.44 -0.37 -20.96
C SER A 396 3.56 0.88 -21.09
N TYR A 397 3.98 1.89 -21.88
CA TYR A 397 3.12 3.04 -22.20
C TYR A 397 2.01 2.68 -23.19
N ALA A 398 2.32 1.94 -24.26
CA ALA A 398 1.34 1.47 -25.23
C ALA A 398 0.27 0.58 -24.56
N PHE A 399 0.67 -0.38 -23.73
CA PHE A 399 -0.25 -1.21 -22.96
C PHE A 399 -1.06 -0.37 -21.96
N ARG A 400 -0.50 0.67 -21.33
CA ARG A 400 -1.27 1.55 -20.44
C ARG A 400 -2.32 2.37 -21.19
N LEU A 401 -1.96 2.97 -22.34
CA LEU A 401 -2.89 3.71 -23.20
C LEU A 401 -4.00 2.77 -23.71
N PHE A 402 -3.62 1.58 -24.16
CA PHE A 402 -4.54 0.54 -24.59
C PHE A 402 -5.46 0.09 -23.45
N TYR A 403 -4.94 -0.22 -22.26
CA TYR A 403 -5.72 -0.69 -21.11
C TYR A 403 -6.71 0.36 -20.57
N LEU A 404 -6.34 1.66 -20.58
CA LEU A 404 -7.24 2.77 -20.23
C LEU A 404 -8.39 2.99 -21.24
N ASN A 405 -8.24 2.46 -22.46
CA ASN A 405 -9.24 2.49 -23.53
C ASN A 405 -9.88 1.10 -23.79
N TRP A 406 -9.34 -0.01 -23.28
CA TRP A 406 -9.75 -1.36 -23.68
C TRP A 406 -11.17 -1.72 -23.21
N THR A 407 -11.63 -1.12 -22.11
CA THR A 407 -13.02 -1.24 -21.65
C THR A 407 -14.01 -0.37 -22.42
N ASN A 408 -13.54 0.63 -23.18
CA ASN A 408 -14.36 1.51 -24.02
C ASN A 408 -13.44 2.23 -25.06
N PRO A 409 -13.15 1.63 -26.24
CA PRO A 409 -12.10 2.14 -27.13
C PRO A 409 -12.38 3.54 -27.70
N TRP A 410 -13.66 3.92 -27.77
CA TRP A 410 -14.12 5.23 -28.21
C TRP A 410 -14.17 6.29 -27.09
N ARG A 411 -14.05 5.87 -25.81
CA ARG A 411 -14.01 6.80 -24.69
C ARG A 411 -12.58 7.32 -24.51
N MET A 412 -12.40 8.61 -24.75
CA MET A 412 -11.14 9.30 -24.51
C MET A 412 -10.95 9.58 -23.02
N SER A 413 -10.66 8.52 -22.25
CA SER A 413 -10.58 8.50 -20.77
C SER A 413 -9.57 9.49 -20.15
N TRP A 414 -8.69 10.11 -20.96
CA TRP A 414 -7.79 11.18 -20.50
C TRP A 414 -8.38 12.60 -20.64
N LEU A 415 -9.37 12.80 -21.52
CA LEU A 415 -10.07 14.08 -21.71
C LEU A 415 -11.40 14.15 -20.96
N ILE A 416 -12.15 13.04 -20.93
CA ILE A 416 -13.51 12.98 -20.36
C ILE A 416 -13.45 12.48 -18.91
N GLY A 417 -13.25 13.43 -17.99
CA GLY A 417 -13.36 13.19 -16.55
C GLY A 417 -14.82 12.95 -16.12
N GLU A 418 -15.00 12.19 -15.05
CA GLU A 418 -16.30 11.87 -14.45
C GLU A 418 -16.68 12.91 -13.40
N GLU A 419 -17.99 13.09 -13.17
CA GLU A 419 -18.49 14.05 -12.19
C GLU A 419 -18.54 13.41 -10.80
N ALA A 420 -17.69 13.89 -9.92
CA ALA A 420 -17.50 13.39 -8.56
C ALA A 420 -18.23 14.28 -7.55
N ALA A 421 -19.15 13.69 -6.81
CA ALA A 421 -19.78 14.34 -5.65
C ALA A 421 -18.83 14.24 -4.45
N VAL A 422 -18.55 15.37 -3.78
CA VAL A 422 -17.66 15.44 -2.63
C VAL A 422 -18.46 15.75 -1.37
N THR A 423 -18.62 14.75 -0.51
CA THR A 423 -19.39 14.85 0.73
C THR A 423 -18.47 14.94 1.95
N LEU A 424 -18.83 15.79 2.91
CA LEU A 424 -18.10 15.97 4.17
C LEU A 424 -18.66 15.04 5.24
N LEU A 425 -17.76 14.36 5.96
CA LEU A 425 -18.06 13.40 7.01
C LEU A 425 -17.48 13.85 8.37
N PRO A 426 -17.98 13.30 9.50
CA PRO A 426 -17.46 13.59 10.84
C PRO A 426 -15.93 13.47 10.97
N GLU A 427 -15.37 14.23 11.90
CA GLU A 427 -13.91 14.45 12.04
C GLU A 427 -13.21 15.09 10.81
N ASN A 428 -13.95 15.82 9.98
CA ASN A 428 -13.50 16.44 8.72
C ASN A 428 -13.02 15.41 7.68
N ALA A 429 -13.57 14.20 7.67
CA ALA A 429 -13.28 13.25 6.60
C ALA A 429 -14.00 13.65 5.31
N VAL A 430 -13.48 13.17 4.18
CA VAL A 430 -14.04 13.43 2.84
C VAL A 430 -14.43 12.10 2.21
N LYS A 431 -15.69 12.00 1.78
CA LYS A 431 -16.23 10.88 0.99
C LYS A 431 -16.53 11.38 -0.42
N ILE A 432 -15.72 10.93 -1.38
CA ILE A 432 -15.93 11.17 -2.80
C ILE A 432 -16.72 9.99 -3.36
N THR A 433 -17.81 10.28 -4.08
CA THR A 433 -18.59 9.30 -4.85
C THR A 433 -18.45 9.63 -6.33
N ILE A 434 -18.03 8.67 -7.16
CA ILE A 434 -17.87 8.83 -8.61
C ILE A 434 -18.67 7.75 -9.33
N PRO A 435 -19.68 8.09 -10.16
CA PRO A 435 -20.42 7.13 -10.96
C PRO A 435 -19.57 6.73 -12.16
N THR A 436 -19.15 5.47 -12.23
CA THR A 436 -18.19 5.00 -13.25
C THR A 436 -18.59 3.67 -13.87
N GLN A 437 -18.22 3.47 -15.13
CA GLN A 437 -18.32 2.18 -15.84
C GLN A 437 -17.10 1.28 -15.61
N VAL A 438 -16.05 1.79 -14.95
CA VAL A 438 -14.84 1.02 -14.65
C VAL A 438 -15.17 -0.04 -13.59
N ARG A 439 -15.06 -1.34 -13.92
CA ARG A 439 -15.24 -2.43 -12.94
C ARG A 439 -13.97 -2.63 -12.11
N TRP A 440 -14.09 -2.66 -10.78
CA TRP A 440 -13.00 -2.94 -9.82
C TRP A 440 -13.25 -4.22 -9.01
N LYS A 441 -12.26 -4.63 -8.21
CA LYS A 441 -12.38 -5.70 -7.21
C LYS A 441 -12.20 -5.16 -5.78
N PRO A 442 -12.72 -5.84 -4.76
CA PRO A 442 -12.48 -5.51 -3.35
C PRO A 442 -11.00 -5.26 -3.00
N GLY A 443 -10.76 -4.29 -2.13
CA GLY A 443 -9.41 -3.90 -1.69
C GLY A 443 -8.48 -3.37 -2.79
N GLN A 444 -8.97 -3.09 -4.00
CA GLN A 444 -8.21 -2.37 -5.02
C GLN A 444 -8.22 -0.85 -4.76
N TYR A 445 -7.25 -0.15 -5.35
CA TYR A 445 -7.11 1.29 -5.27
C TYR A 445 -7.01 1.93 -6.65
N VAL A 446 -7.42 3.19 -6.76
CA VAL A 446 -7.32 4.01 -7.98
C VAL A 446 -6.48 5.24 -7.70
N TYR A 447 -5.86 5.81 -8.73
CA TYR A 447 -5.31 7.16 -8.65
C TYR A 447 -6.35 8.15 -9.16
N ILE A 448 -6.72 9.13 -8.32
CA ILE A 448 -7.57 10.25 -8.70
C ILE A 448 -6.69 11.43 -9.14
N ARG A 449 -7.12 12.17 -10.18
CA ARG A 449 -6.69 13.54 -10.49
C ARG A 449 -7.93 14.43 -10.63
N MET A 450 -7.98 15.55 -9.93
CA MET A 450 -9.07 16.55 -10.04
C MET A 450 -8.44 17.89 -10.49
N PRO A 451 -8.50 18.27 -11.79
CA PRO A 451 -7.73 19.39 -12.32
C PRO A 451 -8.10 20.74 -11.70
N GLY A 452 -9.36 20.92 -11.26
CA GLY A 452 -9.81 22.13 -10.55
C GLY A 452 -9.19 22.33 -9.15
N ILE A 453 -8.50 21.32 -8.62
CA ILE A 453 -7.84 21.34 -7.29
C ILE A 453 -6.32 21.12 -7.43
N SER A 454 -5.91 20.31 -8.41
CA SER A 454 -4.51 20.06 -8.77
C SER A 454 -4.38 19.52 -10.19
N VAL A 455 -3.76 20.29 -11.08
CA VAL A 455 -3.66 19.96 -12.52
C VAL A 455 -2.82 18.70 -12.80
N PHE A 456 -1.68 18.54 -12.11
CA PHE A 456 -0.69 17.50 -12.42
C PHE A 456 -0.55 16.40 -11.37
N GLU A 457 -1.26 16.50 -10.24
CA GLU A 457 -1.12 15.54 -9.14
C GLU A 457 -2.05 14.32 -9.33
N ASN A 458 -1.54 13.11 -9.07
CA ASN A 458 -2.28 11.86 -9.12
C ASN A 458 -2.18 11.16 -7.75
N HIS A 459 -3.26 11.12 -6.98
CA HIS A 459 -3.27 10.63 -5.60
C HIS A 459 -3.97 9.27 -5.48
N PRO A 460 -3.33 8.24 -4.91
CA PRO A 460 -3.90 6.91 -4.77
C PRO A 460 -4.85 6.78 -3.57
N PHE A 461 -6.04 6.24 -3.79
CA PHE A 461 -7.02 5.94 -2.74
C PHE A 461 -7.66 4.56 -2.94
N THR A 462 -7.86 3.84 -1.85
CA THR A 462 -8.54 2.53 -1.84
C THR A 462 -10.04 2.69 -2.02
N VAL A 463 -10.64 1.86 -2.87
CA VAL A 463 -12.09 1.87 -3.10
C VAL A 463 -12.80 1.11 -1.99
N ALA A 464 -13.78 1.77 -1.36
CA ALA A 464 -14.51 1.24 -0.22
C ALA A 464 -15.86 0.60 -0.61
N SER A 465 -16.46 0.99 -1.75
CA SER A 465 -17.67 0.35 -2.28
C SER A 465 -17.39 -0.96 -3.03
N LEU A 466 -18.46 -1.76 -3.19
CA LEU A 466 -18.46 -3.03 -3.89
C LEU A 466 -18.88 -2.83 -5.36
N CYS A 467 -18.05 -3.26 -6.30
CA CYS A 467 -18.45 -3.40 -7.71
C CYS A 467 -19.26 -4.69 -7.89
N SER A 468 -20.57 -4.61 -7.70
CA SER A 468 -21.51 -5.74 -7.85
C SER A 468 -22.71 -5.33 -8.68
N ASP A 469 -23.18 -6.22 -9.55
CA ASP A 469 -24.30 -5.95 -10.45
C ASP A 469 -25.62 -5.72 -9.71
N ASP A 470 -25.80 -6.31 -8.51
CA ASP A 470 -26.89 -6.06 -7.55
C ASP A 470 -27.01 -4.58 -7.09
N PHE A 471 -25.98 -3.75 -7.31
CA PHE A 471 -25.93 -2.35 -6.89
C PHE A 471 -25.56 -1.44 -8.08
N PRO A 472 -26.53 -1.09 -8.95
CA PRO A 472 -26.37 -0.06 -9.97
C PRO A 472 -26.32 1.34 -9.37
N SER A 473 -25.68 2.26 -10.09
CA SER A 473 -25.71 3.69 -9.79
C SER A 473 -27.06 4.29 -10.21
N ALA A 474 -27.44 5.42 -9.60
CA ALA A 474 -28.57 6.23 -10.06
C ALA A 474 -28.41 6.74 -11.52
N TYR A 475 -27.20 6.70 -12.08
CA TYR A 475 -26.89 7.05 -13.47
C TYR A 475 -27.19 5.93 -14.50
N GLY A 476 -27.59 4.73 -14.05
CA GLY A 476 -27.99 3.62 -14.92
C GLY A 476 -27.27 2.30 -14.61
N GLU A 477 -27.76 1.20 -15.19
CA GLU A 477 -27.34 -0.18 -14.86
C GLU A 477 -25.85 -0.49 -15.15
N ASP A 478 -25.29 0.18 -16.16
CA ASP A 478 -23.86 0.12 -16.55
C ASP A 478 -22.93 0.89 -15.62
N TYR A 479 -23.46 1.82 -14.82
CA TYR A 479 -22.68 2.68 -13.92
C TYR A 479 -22.70 2.13 -12.50
N ARG A 480 -21.57 2.26 -11.78
CA ARG A 480 -21.47 1.92 -10.35
C ARG A 480 -20.78 3.02 -9.57
N ASP A 481 -21.24 3.24 -8.35
CA ASP A 481 -20.73 4.29 -7.48
C ASP A 481 -19.41 3.86 -6.83
N MET A 482 -18.31 4.40 -7.35
CA MET A 482 -16.98 4.27 -6.74
C MET A 482 -16.89 5.22 -5.54
N VAL A 483 -16.99 4.65 -4.34
CA VAL A 483 -16.93 5.38 -3.07
C VAL A 483 -15.51 5.33 -2.51
N ILE A 484 -14.96 6.51 -2.24
CA ILE A 484 -13.61 6.70 -1.76
C ILE A 484 -13.64 7.62 -0.54
N VAL A 485 -13.22 7.11 0.61
CA VAL A 485 -13.22 7.85 1.88
C VAL A 485 -11.78 8.05 2.37
N PHE A 486 -11.41 9.29 2.68
CA PHE A 486 -10.11 9.59 3.29
C PHE A 486 -10.21 10.66 4.38
N ARG A 487 -9.21 10.67 5.27
CA ARG A 487 -8.98 11.80 6.17
C ARG A 487 -8.02 12.78 5.48
N PRO A 488 -8.31 14.09 5.43
CA PRO A 488 -7.39 15.08 4.91
C PRO A 488 -6.16 15.26 5.80
N PHE A 489 -5.02 15.50 5.15
CA PHE A 489 -3.73 15.76 5.80
C PHE A 489 -3.09 17.03 5.23
N GLY A 490 -2.07 16.89 4.38
CA GLY A 490 -1.45 18.00 3.64
C GLY A 490 -1.59 17.81 2.13
N GLY A 491 -1.12 18.80 1.36
CA GLY A 491 -1.19 18.78 -0.10
C GLY A 491 -2.63 18.70 -0.61
N PHE A 492 -2.83 18.00 -1.74
CA PHE A 492 -4.12 17.75 -2.38
C PHE A 492 -5.27 17.44 -1.41
N THR A 493 -5.10 16.48 -0.48
CA THR A 493 -6.17 16.07 0.43
C THR A 493 -6.69 17.22 1.30
N LYS A 494 -5.85 18.20 1.63
CA LYS A 494 -6.24 19.43 2.33
C LYS A 494 -6.98 20.38 1.40
N ARG A 495 -6.48 20.59 0.17
CA ARG A 495 -7.15 21.43 -0.85
C ARG A 495 -8.55 20.90 -1.23
N VAL A 496 -8.76 19.58 -1.25
CA VAL A 496 -10.10 18.99 -1.47
C VAL A 496 -11.06 19.34 -0.33
N LEU A 497 -10.62 19.25 0.94
CA LEU A 497 -11.43 19.68 2.08
C LEU A 497 -11.74 21.19 1.99
N GLU A 498 -10.73 22.01 1.71
CA GLU A 498 -10.87 23.47 1.67
C GLU A 498 -11.81 23.92 0.54
N SER A 499 -11.65 23.36 -0.67
CA SER A 499 -12.54 23.65 -1.79
C SER A 499 -13.99 23.19 -1.52
N ALA A 500 -14.19 22.02 -0.90
CA ALA A 500 -15.53 21.52 -0.55
C ALA A 500 -16.22 22.34 0.57
N LEU A 501 -15.44 22.96 1.46
CA LEU A 501 -15.95 23.92 2.44
C LEU A 501 -16.30 25.28 1.81
N GLU A 502 -15.56 25.70 0.78
CA GLU A 502 -15.75 26.96 0.05
C GLU A 502 -16.93 26.91 -0.93
N HIS A 503 -17.08 25.81 -1.68
CA HIS A 503 -18.08 25.66 -2.75
C HIS A 503 -19.40 25.01 -2.25
N GLY A 504 -19.40 24.48 -1.02
CA GLY A 504 -20.58 23.85 -0.40
C GLY A 504 -20.87 22.43 -0.90
N PRO A 505 -21.88 21.76 -0.31
CA PRO A 505 -22.12 20.32 -0.48
C PRO A 505 -22.70 19.91 -1.85
N TRP A 506 -23.15 20.88 -2.65
CA TRP A 506 -23.80 20.64 -3.95
C TRP A 506 -22.83 20.76 -5.14
N HIS A 507 -21.56 21.09 -4.91
CA HIS A 507 -20.60 21.28 -6.00
C HIS A 507 -20.01 19.95 -6.48
N THR A 508 -20.19 19.65 -7.78
CA THR A 508 -19.59 18.50 -8.46
C THR A 508 -18.24 18.84 -9.06
N TYR A 509 -17.28 17.91 -8.91
CA TYR A 509 -15.91 18.09 -9.36
C TYR A 509 -15.59 17.15 -10.51
N ARG A 510 -14.86 17.60 -11.54
CA ARG A 510 -14.33 16.67 -12.55
C ARG A 510 -13.17 15.86 -11.98
N ALA A 511 -13.28 14.53 -12.03
CA ALA A 511 -12.28 13.59 -11.56
C ALA A 511 -11.87 12.62 -12.69
N PHE A 512 -10.56 12.38 -12.81
CA PHE A 512 -9.99 11.36 -13.69
C PHE A 512 -9.54 10.16 -12.86
N ILE A 513 -9.97 8.97 -13.25
CA ILE A 513 -9.63 7.70 -12.60
C ILE A 513 -8.53 6.99 -13.40
N ASP A 514 -7.42 6.67 -12.74
CA ASP A 514 -6.31 5.90 -13.28
C ASP A 514 -6.15 4.63 -12.42
N GLY A 515 -6.71 3.51 -12.89
CA GLY A 515 -6.82 2.24 -12.15
C GLY A 515 -7.80 1.26 -12.82
N PRO A 516 -8.25 0.20 -12.12
CA PRO A 516 -7.92 -0.16 -10.73
C PRO A 516 -6.55 -0.87 -10.60
N TYR A 517 -5.91 -0.71 -9.44
CA TYR A 517 -4.61 -1.28 -9.10
C TYR A 517 -4.66 -2.05 -7.77
N GLY A 518 -3.67 -2.91 -7.54
CA GLY A 518 -3.55 -3.69 -6.30
C GLY A 518 -4.67 -4.73 -6.12
N GLY A 519 -5.12 -4.91 -4.87
CA GLY A 519 -6.05 -5.96 -4.44
C GLY A 519 -5.36 -7.14 -3.75
N MET A 520 -6.14 -8.01 -3.09
CA MET A 520 -5.58 -9.18 -2.41
C MET A 520 -5.05 -10.23 -3.40
N ARG A 521 -3.92 -10.86 -3.06
CA ARG A 521 -3.25 -11.91 -3.87
C ARG A 521 -3.86 -13.31 -3.73
N ARG A 522 -4.60 -13.57 -2.64
CA ARG A 522 -5.34 -14.80 -2.32
C ARG A 522 -6.84 -14.49 -2.36
N ARG A 523 -7.68 -15.52 -2.41
CA ARG A 523 -9.16 -15.39 -2.33
C ARG A 523 -9.63 -15.53 -0.88
N VAL A 524 -10.23 -14.47 -0.32
CA VAL A 524 -10.78 -14.50 1.05
C VAL A 524 -11.85 -15.60 1.20
N ASP A 525 -12.65 -15.78 0.14
CA ASP A 525 -13.68 -16.81 -0.04
C ASP A 525 -13.19 -18.27 -0.01
N SER A 526 -11.88 -18.51 0.03
CA SER A 526 -11.28 -19.86 0.12
C SER A 526 -10.81 -20.27 1.53
N PHE A 527 -10.87 -19.36 2.51
CA PHE A 527 -10.45 -19.60 3.89
C PHE A 527 -11.64 -19.93 4.80
N ASP A 528 -11.43 -20.82 5.76
CA ASP A 528 -12.46 -21.31 6.67
C ASP A 528 -12.78 -20.27 7.76
N HIS A 529 -11.77 -19.50 8.19
CA HIS A 529 -11.89 -18.39 9.14
C HIS A 529 -11.23 -17.12 8.60
N VAL A 530 -11.85 -15.96 8.82
CA VAL A 530 -11.34 -14.65 8.37
C VAL A 530 -11.33 -13.65 9.52
N VAL A 531 -10.17 -13.05 9.80
CA VAL A 531 -10.01 -12.02 10.85
C VAL A 531 -9.51 -10.71 10.22
N MET A 532 -10.20 -9.61 10.48
CA MET A 532 -9.98 -8.30 9.86
C MET A 532 -9.64 -7.23 10.90
N PHE A 533 -8.42 -6.69 10.88
CA PHE A 533 -7.95 -5.65 11.79
C PHE A 533 -7.87 -4.28 11.10
N ALA A 534 -8.82 -3.41 11.41
CA ALA A 534 -8.86 -2.02 10.97
C ALA A 534 -8.30 -1.06 12.04
N GLY A 535 -7.52 -0.07 11.61
CA GLY A 535 -7.08 1.05 12.45
C GLY A 535 -7.37 2.40 11.80
N GLY A 536 -8.21 3.23 12.42
CA GLY A 536 -8.63 4.51 11.86
C GLY A 536 -9.26 4.36 10.48
N SER A 537 -8.82 5.17 9.51
CA SER A 537 -9.27 5.08 8.11
C SER A 537 -8.83 3.81 7.36
N GLY A 538 -8.05 2.91 7.98
CA GLY A 538 -7.65 1.63 7.37
C GLY A 538 -8.82 0.67 7.10
N ILE A 539 -9.98 0.93 7.72
CA ILE A 539 -11.26 0.26 7.46
C ILE A 539 -11.68 0.31 5.97
N THR A 540 -11.26 1.33 5.21
CA THR A 540 -11.58 1.50 3.77
C THR A 540 -11.19 0.30 2.91
N ALA A 541 -10.03 -0.31 3.19
CA ALA A 541 -9.53 -1.48 2.48
C ALA A 541 -10.21 -2.80 2.89
N LEU A 542 -10.98 -2.77 3.99
CA LEU A 542 -11.60 -3.92 4.63
C LEU A 542 -13.10 -3.99 4.36
N VAL A 543 -13.79 -2.84 4.28
CA VAL A 543 -15.25 -2.79 4.02
C VAL A 543 -15.61 -3.39 2.65
N SER A 544 -14.89 -3.04 1.57
CA SER A 544 -15.16 -3.64 0.25
C SER A 544 -14.92 -5.15 0.22
N GLN A 545 -13.99 -5.66 1.05
CA GLN A 545 -13.72 -7.10 1.21
C GLN A 545 -14.79 -7.80 2.07
N LEU A 546 -15.25 -7.15 3.14
CA LEU A 546 -16.30 -7.66 4.02
C LEU A 546 -17.65 -7.78 3.29
N LEU A 547 -18.01 -6.78 2.49
CA LEU A 547 -19.25 -6.78 1.69
C LEU A 547 -19.24 -7.88 0.60
N ASP A 548 -18.14 -8.05 -0.13
CA ASP A 548 -18.00 -9.14 -1.12
C ASP A 548 -18.00 -10.52 -0.45
N LEU A 549 -17.34 -10.66 0.71
CA LEU A 549 -17.33 -11.91 1.48
C LEU A 549 -18.73 -12.28 1.99
N ILE A 550 -19.45 -11.34 2.60
CA ILE A 550 -20.83 -11.56 3.08
C ILE A 550 -21.75 -11.93 1.91
N LYS A 551 -21.65 -11.23 0.77
CA LYS A 551 -22.39 -11.62 -0.44
C LYS A 551 -22.05 -13.04 -0.89
N ARG A 552 -20.76 -13.42 -0.94
CA ARG A 552 -20.36 -14.79 -1.34
C ARG A 552 -20.85 -15.85 -0.35
N MET A 553 -20.89 -15.55 0.95
CA MET A 553 -21.41 -16.46 1.98
C MET A 553 -22.93 -16.65 1.81
N ARG A 554 -23.69 -15.56 1.66
CA ARG A 554 -25.13 -15.60 1.31
C ARG A 554 -25.40 -16.41 0.04
N ASP A 555 -24.57 -16.21 -0.98
CA ASP A 555 -24.69 -16.86 -2.28
C ASP A 555 -24.21 -18.34 -2.31
N GLY A 556 -23.75 -18.93 -1.19
CA GLY A 556 -23.21 -20.29 -1.14
C GLY A 556 -21.86 -20.50 -1.87
N LYS A 557 -21.13 -19.42 -2.13
CA LYS A 557 -19.91 -19.37 -2.97
C LYS A 557 -18.60 -19.22 -2.17
N ALA A 558 -18.67 -19.07 -0.84
CA ALA A 558 -17.51 -18.96 0.05
C ALA A 558 -17.46 -20.10 1.07
N VAL A 559 -16.26 -20.62 1.30
CA VAL A 559 -15.98 -21.70 2.28
C VAL A 559 -15.97 -21.19 3.73
N THR A 560 -16.01 -19.87 3.90
CA THR A 560 -15.81 -19.18 5.17
C THR A 560 -16.96 -19.44 6.15
N LYS A 561 -16.62 -19.99 7.32
CA LYS A 561 -17.55 -20.28 8.41
C LYS A 561 -17.69 -19.11 9.38
N THR A 562 -16.59 -18.42 9.71
CA THR A 562 -16.62 -17.27 10.63
C THR A 562 -15.80 -16.08 10.13
N VAL A 563 -16.31 -14.88 10.43
CA VAL A 563 -15.68 -13.58 10.12
C VAL A 563 -15.62 -12.74 11.40
N HIS A 564 -14.43 -12.29 11.76
CA HIS A 564 -14.19 -11.49 12.97
C HIS A 564 -13.59 -10.13 12.57
N VAL A 565 -14.37 -9.06 12.71
CA VAL A 565 -13.97 -7.69 12.35
C VAL A 565 -13.64 -6.90 13.61
N VAL A 566 -12.42 -6.40 13.69
CA VAL A 566 -11.89 -5.62 14.82
C VAL A 566 -11.50 -4.24 14.31
N TRP A 567 -12.20 -3.19 14.74
CA TRP A 567 -11.92 -1.83 14.30
C TRP A 567 -11.55 -0.91 15.46
N ALA A 568 -10.28 -0.51 15.52
CA ALA A 568 -9.79 0.48 16.47
C ALA A 568 -9.87 1.90 15.89
N MET A 569 -10.63 2.77 16.54
CA MET A 569 -10.87 4.17 16.18
C MET A 569 -10.54 5.12 17.35
N LYS A 570 -10.49 6.43 17.10
CA LYS A 570 -10.26 7.42 18.16
C LYS A 570 -11.55 7.75 18.92
N ARG A 571 -12.55 8.22 18.18
CA ARG A 571 -13.85 8.67 18.67
C ARG A 571 -14.96 7.86 17.98
N PRO A 572 -16.19 7.77 18.53
CA PRO A 572 -17.25 6.97 17.94
C PRO A 572 -17.81 7.54 16.63
N GLU A 573 -17.69 8.85 16.36
CA GLU A 573 -18.26 9.45 15.14
C GLU A 573 -17.57 8.96 13.86
N THR A 574 -16.40 8.30 13.97
CA THR A 574 -15.76 7.59 12.85
C THR A 574 -16.63 6.43 12.34
N LEU A 575 -17.52 5.84 13.16
CA LEU A 575 -18.48 4.81 12.73
C LEU A 575 -19.39 5.31 11.60
N GLU A 576 -19.74 6.60 11.59
CA GLU A 576 -20.68 7.16 10.64
C GLU A 576 -20.17 7.10 9.19
N TRP A 577 -18.85 7.05 8.99
CA TRP A 577 -18.24 6.94 7.66
C TRP A 577 -18.65 5.68 6.89
N PHE A 578 -19.02 4.62 7.61
CA PHE A 578 -19.39 3.31 7.07
C PHE A 578 -20.68 2.77 7.69
N LYS A 579 -21.57 3.67 8.12
CA LYS A 579 -22.83 3.35 8.81
C LYS A 579 -23.74 2.43 8.00
N GLU A 580 -23.86 2.70 6.70
CA GLU A 580 -24.73 1.97 5.79
C GLU A 580 -24.11 0.63 5.40
N GLU A 581 -22.81 0.61 5.13
CA GLU A 581 -22.06 -0.59 4.84
C GLU A 581 -22.07 -1.56 6.05
N LEU A 582 -21.97 -1.04 7.28
CA LEU A 582 -22.14 -1.82 8.52
C LEU A 582 -23.60 -2.25 8.73
N ARG A 583 -24.59 -1.43 8.37
CA ARG A 583 -26.01 -1.80 8.41
C ARG A 583 -26.28 -3.01 7.51
N ILE A 584 -25.81 -2.96 6.26
CA ILE A 584 -25.86 -4.07 5.30
C ILE A 584 -25.14 -5.32 5.86
N CYS A 585 -23.95 -5.16 6.45
CA CYS A 585 -23.23 -6.27 7.09
C CYS A 585 -23.99 -6.90 8.28
N LYS A 586 -24.90 -6.19 8.93
CA LYS A 586 -25.70 -6.69 10.06
C LYS A 586 -27.02 -7.33 9.61
N GLU A 587 -27.63 -6.81 8.55
CA GLU A 587 -28.94 -7.27 8.04
C GLU A 587 -28.82 -8.46 7.08
N PHE A 588 -27.75 -8.54 6.28
CA PHE A 588 -27.59 -9.55 5.22
C PHE A 588 -26.50 -10.62 5.49
N ALA A 589 -25.85 -10.59 6.66
CA ALA A 589 -24.93 -11.65 7.06
C ALA A 589 -25.69 -12.91 7.53
N PRO A 590 -25.21 -14.13 7.19
CA PRO A 590 -25.74 -15.35 7.77
C PRO A 590 -25.62 -15.34 9.31
N PRO A 591 -26.62 -15.86 10.04
CA PRO A 591 -26.68 -15.76 11.50
C PRO A 591 -25.44 -16.36 12.18
N GLU A 592 -24.98 -15.70 13.23
CA GLU A 592 -23.80 -16.05 14.05
C GLU A 592 -22.44 -16.08 13.32
N THR A 593 -22.38 -15.97 11.99
CA THR A 593 -21.12 -16.05 11.22
C THR A 593 -20.25 -14.79 11.29
N VAL A 594 -20.83 -13.59 11.43
CA VAL A 594 -20.10 -12.30 11.42
C VAL A 594 -20.13 -11.64 12.79
N THR A 595 -18.94 -11.38 13.36
CA THR A 595 -18.76 -10.66 14.62
C THR A 595 -18.00 -9.35 14.40
N CYS A 596 -18.41 -8.28 15.09
CA CYS A 596 -17.86 -6.93 14.93
C CYS A 596 -17.53 -6.29 16.29
N GLN A 597 -16.26 -6.01 16.52
CA GLN A 597 -15.72 -5.47 17.77
C GLN A 597 -15.12 -4.08 17.53
N PHE A 598 -15.75 -3.04 18.08
CA PHE A 598 -15.33 -1.65 17.92
C PHE A 598 -14.55 -1.18 19.14
N TYR A 599 -13.31 -0.73 18.96
CA TYR A 599 -12.42 -0.26 20.02
C TYR A 599 -12.23 1.25 19.97
N ILE A 600 -12.79 1.97 20.96
CA ILE A 600 -12.71 3.44 21.03
C ILE A 600 -11.53 3.85 21.93
N THR A 601 -10.48 4.40 21.32
CA THR A 601 -9.16 4.59 21.96
C THR A 601 -8.94 5.96 22.61
N SER A 602 -9.74 6.98 22.32
CA SER A 602 -9.52 8.36 22.79
C SER A 602 -10.40 8.79 23.96
N ALA A 603 -11.19 7.89 24.53
CA ALA A 603 -12.16 8.21 25.57
C ALA A 603 -11.49 8.51 26.92
N LYS A 604 -11.68 9.74 27.41
CA LYS A 604 -11.39 10.13 28.79
C LYS A 604 -12.46 9.47 29.66
N ARG A 605 -12.08 8.59 30.60
CA ARG A 605 -13.06 7.96 31.49
C ARG A 605 -13.41 8.94 32.60
N MET A 606 -14.54 9.64 32.44
CA MET A 606 -15.08 10.48 33.49
C MET A 606 -15.43 9.58 34.68
N SER A 607 -14.65 9.66 35.77
CA SER A 607 -15.01 9.00 37.01
C SER A 607 -16.19 9.76 37.66
N ARG A 608 -17.02 9.08 38.46
CA ARG A 608 -18.24 9.63 39.08
C ARG A 608 -17.97 10.63 40.22
N GLY A 609 -16.85 11.36 40.14
CA GLY A 609 -16.30 12.27 41.14
C GLY A 609 -15.29 13.27 40.57
N GLY A 610 -15.54 13.79 39.35
CA GLY A 610 -14.83 14.93 38.76
C GLY A 610 -13.41 14.70 38.21
N THR A 611 -12.65 13.74 38.75
CA THR A 611 -11.25 13.53 38.33
C THR A 611 -11.16 12.95 36.91
N LEU A 612 -10.61 13.74 35.98
CA LEU A 612 -10.39 13.38 34.57
C LEU A 612 -9.27 12.33 34.41
N VAL A 613 -9.62 11.05 34.55
CA VAL A 613 -8.71 9.93 34.29
C VAL A 613 -8.65 9.65 32.79
N SER A 614 -7.63 10.23 32.14
CA SER A 614 -7.16 9.73 30.84
C SER A 614 -6.59 8.31 30.99
N ALA A 615 -6.63 7.50 29.93
CA ALA A 615 -6.04 6.16 29.90
C ALA A 615 -4.50 6.25 29.90
N ALA A 616 -3.92 6.49 31.09
CA ALA A 616 -2.51 6.77 31.27
C ALA A 616 -1.63 5.56 30.97
N THR A 617 -0.85 5.62 29.89
CA THR A 617 0.28 4.71 29.67
C THR A 617 1.54 5.33 30.30
N PRO A 618 2.33 4.62 31.14
CA PRO A 618 3.38 5.26 31.97
C PRO A 618 4.61 5.88 31.24
N THR A 619 4.60 6.01 29.91
CA THR A 619 5.84 6.09 29.11
C THR A 619 5.87 7.17 28.02
N ARG A 620 5.05 8.23 28.10
CA ARG A 620 5.04 9.33 27.08
C ARG A 620 5.03 10.74 27.68
N PRO A 621 5.75 11.71 27.06
CA PRO A 621 5.96 13.04 27.62
C PRO A 621 4.78 14.01 27.42
N VAL A 622 4.75 15.04 28.27
CA VAL A 622 3.65 16.00 28.49
C VAL A 622 3.25 16.84 27.26
N SER A 623 4.12 17.00 26.26
CA SER A 623 3.94 18.01 25.19
C SER A 623 2.69 17.86 24.32
N MET A 624 2.11 16.66 24.21
CA MET A 624 0.84 16.46 23.50
C MET A 624 -0.37 17.06 24.23
N ILE A 625 -0.33 17.17 25.57
CA ILE A 625 -1.46 17.73 26.36
C ILE A 625 -1.67 19.21 26.02
N PHE A 626 -0.59 19.95 25.73
CA PHE A 626 -0.67 21.32 25.24
C PHE A 626 -1.28 21.36 23.83
N HIS A 627 -0.81 20.49 22.92
CA HIS A 627 -1.33 20.42 21.56
C HIS A 627 -2.82 20.07 21.49
N ASP A 628 -3.28 19.09 22.28
CA ASP A 628 -4.68 18.70 22.32
C ASP A 628 -5.54 19.80 22.97
N LYS A 629 -5.09 20.47 24.04
CA LYS A 629 -5.78 21.65 24.60
C LYS A 629 -5.89 22.81 23.61
N VAL A 630 -4.82 23.07 22.84
CA VAL A 630 -4.81 24.09 21.78
C VAL A 630 -5.78 23.70 20.65
N ASN A 631 -5.87 22.42 20.32
CA ASN A 631 -6.79 21.93 19.30
C ASN A 631 -8.26 22.00 19.76
N ASP A 632 -8.57 21.60 21.01
CA ASP A 632 -9.88 21.76 21.64
C ASP A 632 -10.28 23.25 21.71
N LEU A 633 -9.33 24.16 22.01
CA LEU A 633 -9.55 25.61 21.95
C LEU A 633 -9.83 26.11 20.52
N PHE A 634 -9.08 25.66 19.51
CA PHE A 634 -9.35 26.02 18.12
C PHE A 634 -10.69 25.47 17.61
N GLN A 635 -11.12 24.28 18.05
CA GLN A 635 -12.43 23.75 17.70
C GLN A 635 -13.56 24.55 18.37
N ASN A 636 -13.44 24.94 19.64
CA ASN A 636 -14.42 25.80 20.31
C ASN A 636 -14.45 27.23 19.72
N VAL A 637 -13.30 27.77 19.29
CA VAL A 637 -13.21 29.05 18.57
C VAL A 637 -13.75 28.95 17.13
N ALA A 638 -13.80 27.74 16.54
CA ALA A 638 -14.44 27.52 15.25
C ALA A 638 -15.96 27.36 15.40
N SER A 639 -16.46 26.58 16.37
CA SER A 639 -17.90 26.45 16.62
C SER A 639 -18.53 27.80 16.98
N ASN A 640 -17.84 28.62 17.78
CA ASN A 640 -18.29 29.98 18.13
C ASN A 640 -18.20 30.98 16.97
N ARG A 641 -17.56 30.65 15.84
CA ARG A 641 -17.66 31.41 14.59
C ARG A 641 -18.82 30.95 13.71
N TYR A 642 -19.17 29.66 13.75
CA TYR A 642 -20.33 29.14 13.01
C TYR A 642 -21.66 29.52 13.68
N SER A 643 -21.71 29.71 15.01
CA SER A 643 -22.90 30.23 15.68
C SER A 643 -23.10 31.75 15.48
N THR A 644 -22.03 32.54 15.31
CA THR A 644 -22.15 33.98 15.09
C THR A 644 -22.52 34.37 13.67
N SER A 645 -22.29 33.52 12.67
CA SER A 645 -22.76 33.72 11.29
C SER A 645 -24.27 33.50 11.08
N SER A 646 -25.01 33.05 12.11
CA SER A 646 -26.47 32.89 12.08
C SER A 646 -27.19 33.67 13.19
N ALA A 647 -26.49 34.54 13.92
CA ALA A 647 -26.99 35.22 15.12
C ALA A 647 -27.63 36.60 14.86
N GLN A 648 -27.99 36.92 13.62
CA GLN A 648 -28.62 38.19 13.25
C GLN A 648 -30.13 38.07 13.47
N ARG A 649 -30.74 38.90 14.33
CA ARG A 649 -32.20 38.92 14.48
C ARG A 649 -32.85 39.31 13.15
N ASN A 650 -33.82 38.51 12.69
CA ASN A 650 -34.48 38.72 11.41
C ASN A 650 -35.32 40.02 11.44
N SER A 651 -35.43 40.73 10.33
CA SER A 651 -35.94 42.11 10.31
C SER A 651 -37.43 42.24 10.60
N MET A 652 -38.22 41.18 10.41
CA MET A 652 -39.60 41.07 10.91
C MET A 652 -39.64 40.88 12.43
N LEU A 653 -38.81 39.99 12.98
CA LEU A 653 -38.77 39.69 14.42
C LEU A 653 -38.46 40.95 15.25
N ILE A 654 -37.61 41.84 14.75
CA ILE A 654 -37.32 43.13 15.41
C ILE A 654 -38.55 44.08 15.38
N ARG A 655 -39.43 43.97 14.39
CA ARG A 655 -40.69 44.74 14.30
C ARG A 655 -41.78 44.16 15.20
N GLU A 656 -41.88 42.84 15.26
CA GLU A 656 -42.78 42.13 16.16
C GLU A 656 -42.39 42.41 17.62
N GLU A 657 -41.10 42.28 17.97
CA GLU A 657 -40.55 42.60 19.30
C GLU A 657 -40.68 44.10 19.65
N ALA A 658 -40.75 44.99 18.66
CA ALA A 658 -41.00 46.42 18.86
C ALA A 658 -42.49 46.79 18.97
N GLU A 659 -43.42 45.94 18.53
CA GLU A 659 -44.88 46.15 18.57
C GLU A 659 -45.35 47.46 17.91
N GLY A 660 -44.56 48.02 17.00
CA GLY A 660 -44.83 49.29 16.30
C GLY A 660 -44.25 50.55 16.96
N ASP A 661 -43.56 50.45 18.10
CA ASP A 661 -42.83 51.56 18.71
C ASP A 661 -41.53 51.84 17.92
N PRO A 662 -41.38 53.03 17.30
CA PRO A 662 -40.23 53.35 16.45
C PRO A 662 -38.92 53.58 17.23
N GLU A 663 -38.97 53.98 18.50
CA GLU A 663 -37.76 54.16 19.32
C GLU A 663 -37.26 52.80 19.82
N LYS A 664 -38.17 51.90 20.21
CA LYS A 664 -37.88 50.50 20.55
C LYS A 664 -37.34 49.72 19.32
N GLU A 665 -37.96 49.87 18.15
CA GLU A 665 -37.49 49.26 16.88
C GLU A 665 -36.08 49.75 16.51
N LYS A 666 -35.80 51.04 16.74
CA LYS A 666 -34.46 51.63 16.52
C LYS A 666 -33.43 51.08 17.50
N ALA A 667 -33.72 51.07 18.81
CA ALA A 667 -32.81 50.58 19.84
C ALA A 667 -32.45 49.10 19.63
N LEU A 668 -33.43 48.25 19.28
CA LEU A 668 -33.20 46.84 18.96
C LEU A 668 -32.34 46.66 17.70
N ARG A 669 -32.45 47.54 16.70
CA ARG A 669 -31.53 47.54 15.54
C ARG A 669 -30.14 48.04 15.87
N GLU A 670 -30.01 49.02 16.76
CA GLU A 670 -28.71 49.50 17.22
C GLU A 670 -27.98 48.41 18.03
N GLU A 671 -28.67 47.68 18.92
CA GLU A 671 -28.09 46.53 19.62
C GLU A 671 -27.66 45.39 18.66
N ASN A 672 -28.52 45.04 17.68
CA ASN A 672 -28.23 44.02 16.67
C ASN A 672 -27.06 44.42 15.76
N ASN A 673 -26.78 45.72 15.58
CA ASN A 673 -25.63 46.24 14.85
C ASN A 673 -24.36 46.36 15.70
N ASP A 674 -24.44 46.73 16.98
CA ASP A 674 -23.26 46.83 17.84
C ASP A 674 -22.68 45.45 18.17
N ARG A 675 -23.52 44.39 18.20
CA ARG A 675 -23.09 42.99 18.20
C ARG A 675 -22.18 42.62 16.99
N LEU A 676 -22.20 43.38 15.90
CA LEU A 676 -21.34 43.18 14.73
C LEU A 676 -20.02 43.97 14.79
N ARG A 677 -19.79 44.78 15.83
CA ARG A 677 -18.56 45.56 16.00
C ARG A 677 -17.59 44.89 16.99
N PRO A 678 -16.55 44.16 16.52
CA PRO A 678 -15.49 43.71 17.42
C PRO A 678 -14.73 44.92 17.97
N LEU A 679 -14.65 45.04 19.30
CA LEU A 679 -13.90 46.10 19.98
C LEU A 679 -12.43 46.13 19.48
N PRO A 680 -11.86 47.32 19.22
CA PRO A 680 -10.48 47.44 18.78
C PRO A 680 -9.53 46.90 19.85
N GLN A 681 -8.55 46.08 19.45
CA GLN A 681 -7.68 45.33 20.38
C GLN A 681 -6.61 46.21 21.05
N ALA A 682 -7.04 47.06 21.98
CA ALA A 682 -6.18 47.75 22.93
C ALA A 682 -6.49 47.26 24.36
N HIS A 683 -5.47 46.74 25.05
CA HIS A 683 -5.52 46.31 26.46
C HIS A 683 -6.23 44.98 26.83
N LEU A 684 -5.86 43.89 26.16
CA LEU A 684 -5.88 42.55 26.80
C LEU A 684 -4.45 42.03 26.99
N LYS A 685 -3.86 42.31 28.16
CA LYS A 685 -2.59 41.69 28.59
C LYS A 685 -2.85 40.24 29.02
N PRO A 686 -2.05 39.25 28.57
CA PRO A 686 -2.22 37.86 29.01
C PRO A 686 -1.90 37.74 30.50
N MET A 687 -2.84 37.18 31.28
CA MET A 687 -2.68 37.02 32.73
C MET A 687 -1.71 35.88 33.04
N ALA A 688 -0.46 36.23 33.36
CA ALA A 688 0.59 35.26 33.67
C ALA A 688 0.31 34.51 34.98
N ALA A 689 0.68 33.22 35.02
CA ALA A 689 0.48 32.37 36.18
C ALA A 689 1.32 32.86 37.39
N ARG A 690 0.65 33.24 38.48
CA ARG A 690 1.32 33.52 39.75
C ARG A 690 1.80 32.23 40.41
N HIS A 691 3.11 32.01 40.42
CA HIS A 691 3.73 31.21 41.47
C HIS A 691 3.51 31.91 42.82
N LEU A 692 3.14 31.14 43.84
CA LEU A 692 3.25 31.54 45.24
C LEU A 692 4.42 30.77 45.86
N SER A 693 5.31 31.50 46.53
CA SER A 693 6.46 30.97 47.26
C SER A 693 6.63 31.75 48.55
N PRO A 694 6.65 31.11 49.73
CA PRO A 694 7.04 31.76 50.98
C PRO A 694 8.49 32.27 50.96
N SER A 695 8.80 33.10 51.94
CA SER A 695 10.02 33.89 52.07
C SER A 695 11.32 33.08 52.32
N ARG A 696 12.43 33.78 52.12
CA ARG A 696 13.83 33.36 52.23
C ARG A 696 14.44 33.95 53.51
N ASP A 697 15.26 33.19 54.25
CA ASP A 697 16.21 33.81 55.18
C ASP A 697 17.59 33.09 55.24
N ARG A 698 18.49 33.62 56.07
CA ARG A 698 19.96 33.68 55.90
C ARG A 698 20.80 32.39 56.04
N ARG A 699 21.82 32.34 55.17
CA ARG A 699 23.27 32.05 55.39
C ARG A 699 23.69 30.96 56.40
N GLY A 700 24.52 30.02 55.94
CA GLY A 700 25.45 29.23 56.77
C GLY A 700 26.37 28.34 55.92
N THR A 701 27.69 28.40 56.13
CA THR A 701 28.71 27.65 55.34
C THR A 701 29.84 27.09 56.19
N SER A 702 29.78 25.79 56.51
CA SER A 702 30.88 24.88 56.93
C SER A 702 30.26 23.47 57.00
N GLN A 703 30.81 22.37 56.49
CA GLN A 703 32.18 21.83 56.49
C GLN A 703 32.58 21.17 57.84
N ASP A 704 32.99 19.90 57.76
CA ASP A 704 33.44 18.97 58.81
C ASP A 704 32.43 18.65 59.95
N THR A 705 32.22 17.38 60.33
CA THR A 705 33.25 16.54 60.96
C THR A 705 33.02 15.03 60.80
N ARG A 706 34.06 14.24 61.11
CA ARG A 706 34.06 12.75 61.14
C ARG A 706 33.60 12.22 62.50
N ARG A 707 32.98 11.02 62.51
CA ARG A 707 33.09 9.87 63.47
C ARG A 707 31.75 9.13 63.62
N SER A 708 31.65 7.88 64.07
CA SER A 708 32.42 6.62 63.84
C SER A 708 31.84 5.53 64.75
N HIS A 709 31.89 4.26 64.32
CA HIS A 709 31.65 3.03 65.12
C HIS A 709 30.22 2.70 65.61
N SER A 710 29.72 1.59 65.05
CA SER A 710 28.88 0.57 65.71
C SER A 710 29.70 -0.19 66.79
N PRO A 711 29.15 -1.05 67.68
CA PRO A 711 27.76 -1.56 67.72
C PRO A 711 27.10 -1.55 69.12
N ASP A 712 25.80 -1.90 69.23
CA ASP A 712 25.46 -3.25 69.73
C ASP A 712 24.00 -3.73 69.53
N ASN A 713 23.95 -5.02 69.20
CA ASN A 713 22.92 -6.05 69.32
C ASN A 713 21.69 -5.80 70.25
N ARG A 714 20.45 -5.97 69.71
CA ARG A 714 19.44 -6.86 70.32
C ARG A 714 18.20 -7.17 69.45
N MET A 715 17.81 -8.45 69.55
CA MET A 715 16.49 -9.08 69.30
C MET A 715 15.88 -9.03 67.89
N ILE A 716 15.60 -10.23 67.38
CA ILE A 716 14.77 -10.50 66.21
C ILE A 716 13.32 -10.65 66.70
N GLU A 717 12.38 -9.99 66.03
CA GLU A 717 10.94 -10.22 66.18
C GLU A 717 10.37 -10.51 64.78
N GLU A 718 9.71 -11.66 64.63
CA GLU A 718 9.25 -12.14 63.32
C GLU A 718 7.96 -11.43 62.89
N MET A 719 8.04 -10.57 61.88
CA MET A 719 6.83 -10.04 61.23
C MET A 719 6.16 -11.15 60.40
N PRO A 720 4.88 -11.49 60.64
CA PRO A 720 4.21 -12.55 59.90
C PRO A 720 4.02 -12.19 58.42
N HIS A 721 4.22 -13.17 57.54
CA HIS A 721 4.09 -12.99 56.09
C HIS A 721 2.69 -12.49 55.71
N MET A 722 2.63 -11.35 55.01
CA MET A 722 1.42 -10.93 54.29
C MET A 722 1.10 -11.95 53.17
N PRO A 723 -0.14 -12.45 53.07
CA PRO A 723 -0.54 -13.29 51.94
C PRO A 723 -0.55 -12.47 50.63
N PRO A 724 -0.33 -13.10 49.47
CA PRO A 724 -0.29 -12.41 48.19
C PRO A 724 -1.62 -11.73 47.86
N HIS A 725 -1.57 -10.54 47.26
CA HIS A 725 -2.77 -9.78 46.91
C HIS A 725 -3.68 -10.55 45.92
N PRO A 726 -5.00 -10.60 46.16
CA PRO A 726 -5.94 -11.34 45.32
C PRO A 726 -6.07 -10.71 43.93
N THR A 727 -6.26 -11.56 42.92
CA THR A 727 -6.24 -11.13 41.51
C THR A 727 -7.51 -10.37 41.09
N LEU A 728 -7.45 -9.64 39.97
CA LEU A 728 -8.62 -8.93 39.41
C LEU A 728 -9.79 -9.86 39.01
N HIS A 729 -9.54 -11.17 38.82
CA HIS A 729 -10.60 -12.16 38.60
C HIS A 729 -11.36 -12.50 39.88
N GLU A 730 -10.63 -12.58 40.99
CA GLU A 730 -11.14 -12.93 42.32
C GLU A 730 -12.05 -11.82 42.86
N LYS A 731 -11.59 -10.57 42.71
CA LYS A 731 -12.33 -9.35 43.06
C LYS A 731 -13.60 -9.10 42.20
N ARG A 732 -13.85 -9.93 41.17
CA ARG A 732 -15.10 -9.94 40.38
C ARG A 732 -16.12 -10.99 40.83
N ARG A 733 -15.71 -12.06 41.55
CA ARG A 733 -16.63 -13.13 42.00
C ARG A 733 -17.35 -12.81 43.32
N SER A 734 -16.80 -11.93 44.16
CA SER A 734 -17.24 -11.68 45.54
C SER A 734 -18.19 -10.49 45.72
N ARG A 735 -18.90 -10.03 44.67
CA ARG A 735 -19.89 -8.95 44.79
C ARG A 735 -21.33 -9.50 44.81
N PRO A 736 -22.10 -9.34 45.92
CA PRO A 736 -23.51 -9.69 45.94
C PRO A 736 -24.32 -8.72 45.06
N LEU A 737 -25.19 -9.27 44.19
CA LEU A 737 -25.94 -8.53 43.17
C LEU A 737 -27.24 -7.87 43.69
N SER A 738 -27.60 -8.07 44.95
CA SER A 738 -28.89 -7.63 45.54
C SER A 738 -28.96 -6.15 45.92
N LEU A 739 -27.82 -5.46 46.07
CA LEU A 739 -27.76 -4.12 46.66
C LEU A 739 -27.88 -2.94 45.68
N ASP A 740 -27.97 -3.20 44.36
CA ASP A 740 -27.93 -2.13 43.32
C ASP A 740 -29.28 -1.90 42.61
N ILE A 741 -30.38 -2.47 43.13
CA ILE A 741 -31.74 -2.29 42.59
C ILE A 741 -32.50 -1.19 43.35
N SER A 742 -32.30 -1.09 44.67
CA SER A 742 -32.86 -0.03 45.52
C SER A 742 -32.19 1.33 45.24
N SER A 743 -30.87 1.35 45.03
CA SER A 743 -30.10 2.52 44.61
C SER A 743 -30.60 3.08 43.27
N ALA A 744 -30.93 2.21 42.31
CA ALA A 744 -31.45 2.58 41.01
C ALA A 744 -32.87 3.18 41.08
N ARG A 745 -33.78 2.57 41.87
CA ARG A 745 -35.14 3.11 42.07
C ARG A 745 -35.14 4.51 42.71
N ALA A 746 -34.42 4.68 43.82
CA ALA A 746 -34.35 5.98 44.50
C ALA A 746 -33.78 7.11 43.62
N ALA A 747 -32.87 6.77 42.70
CA ALA A 747 -32.33 7.70 41.70
C ALA A 747 -33.30 8.00 40.53
N GLN A 748 -34.38 7.22 40.39
CA GLN A 748 -35.39 7.40 39.35
C GLN A 748 -36.59 8.18 39.88
N ASP A 749 -37.04 7.89 41.10
CA ASP A 749 -38.12 8.62 41.79
C ASP A 749 -37.77 10.11 41.99
N SER A 750 -36.51 10.40 42.33
CA SER A 750 -35.99 11.77 42.51
C SER A 750 -35.86 12.57 41.21
N ILE A 751 -35.74 11.91 40.05
CA ILE A 751 -35.80 12.57 38.73
C ILE A 751 -37.26 12.91 38.38
N VAL A 752 -38.21 12.00 38.68
CA VAL A 752 -39.64 12.24 38.46
C VAL A 752 -40.14 13.43 39.26
N GLN A 753 -39.77 13.55 40.55
CA GLN A 753 -40.17 14.69 41.38
C GLN A 753 -39.62 16.04 40.88
N GLN A 754 -38.43 16.09 40.28
CA GLN A 754 -37.89 17.32 39.68
C GLN A 754 -38.62 17.75 38.40
N SER A 755 -39.40 16.86 37.77
CA SER A 755 -40.22 17.22 36.59
C SER A 755 -41.62 17.74 36.92
N ALA A 756 -42.01 17.76 38.20
CA ALA A 756 -43.36 18.07 38.66
C ALA A 756 -43.57 19.51 39.19
N GLN A 757 -42.58 20.41 39.03
CA GLN A 757 -42.64 21.80 39.51
C GLN A 757 -42.25 22.83 38.43
N VAL A 758 -43.04 22.87 37.36
CA VAL A 758 -43.15 24.04 36.46
C VAL A 758 -44.64 24.25 36.17
N GLU A 759 -45.21 25.32 36.69
CA GLU A 759 -46.61 25.69 36.42
C GLU A 759 -46.76 26.43 35.09
N ASN A 760 -47.99 26.43 34.58
CA ASN A 760 -48.35 26.80 33.20
C ASN A 760 -48.44 28.33 33.02
N PRO A 761 -48.40 28.86 31.79
CA PRO A 761 -49.70 29.17 31.18
C PRO A 761 -49.81 28.94 29.66
N GLN A 762 -50.96 28.35 29.28
CA GLN A 762 -51.71 28.53 28.03
C GLN A 762 -50.96 28.46 26.68
N GLU A 763 -51.06 27.30 26.02
CA GLU A 763 -51.00 27.19 24.56
C GLU A 763 -52.06 26.17 24.06
N PHE A 764 -52.50 26.29 22.80
CA PHE A 764 -53.61 25.51 22.23
C PHE A 764 -53.17 24.09 21.81
N ASP A 765 -53.93 23.06 22.20
CA ASP A 765 -53.73 21.69 21.71
C ASP A 765 -54.35 21.50 20.33
N PHE A 766 -53.51 21.29 19.30
CA PHE A 766 -53.94 20.97 17.94
C PHE A 766 -53.78 19.47 17.70
N GLY A 767 -54.81 18.71 18.08
CA GLY A 767 -54.73 17.27 18.34
C GLY A 767 -54.18 16.41 17.19
N PHE A 768 -52.94 15.95 17.36
CA PHE A 768 -52.34 14.81 16.64
C PHE A 768 -52.01 13.69 17.64
N PRO A 769 -52.31 12.41 17.33
CA PRO A 769 -52.16 11.33 18.30
C PRO A 769 -50.68 11.07 18.65
N SER A 770 -50.37 11.04 19.95
CA SER A 770 -49.02 10.90 20.52
C SER A 770 -48.37 9.51 20.40
N THR A 771 -48.80 8.71 19.41
CA THR A 771 -48.25 7.39 19.11
C THR A 771 -47.14 7.49 18.06
N PRO A 772 -45.84 7.31 18.41
CA PRO A 772 -44.77 7.38 17.42
C PRO A 772 -44.92 6.28 16.37
N THR A 773 -44.82 6.68 15.09
CA THR A 773 -44.96 5.80 13.93
C THR A 773 -43.87 4.72 13.91
N GLU A 774 -44.08 3.61 13.20
CA GLU A 774 -43.06 2.56 13.10
C GLU A 774 -41.74 3.07 12.55
N PHE A 775 -41.77 4.04 11.63
CA PHE A 775 -40.58 4.73 11.13
C PHE A 775 -39.78 5.37 12.27
N GLN A 776 -40.44 6.11 13.17
CA GLN A 776 -39.81 6.77 14.31
C GLN A 776 -39.35 5.78 15.40
N LYS A 777 -40.12 4.70 15.63
CA LYS A 777 -39.73 3.58 16.50
C LYS A 777 -38.48 2.86 15.99
N ASN A 778 -38.38 2.62 14.68
CA ASN A 778 -37.17 2.10 14.06
C ASN A 778 -36.00 3.07 14.21
N LEU A 779 -36.22 4.36 13.97
CA LEU A 779 -35.20 5.41 14.09
C LEU A 779 -34.59 5.47 15.50
N MET A 780 -35.39 5.33 16.57
CA MET A 780 -34.88 5.23 17.94
C MET A 780 -34.20 3.89 18.27
N ARG A 781 -34.50 2.81 17.53
CA ARG A 781 -33.78 1.52 17.62
C ARG A 781 -32.37 1.58 17.00
N PHE A 782 -32.04 2.68 16.31
CA PHE A 782 -30.76 2.94 15.63
C PHE A 782 -29.84 3.93 16.38
N ALA A 783 -29.94 4.00 17.71
CA ALA A 783 -28.90 4.63 18.55
C ALA A 783 -27.60 3.79 18.51
N PHE A 784 -26.76 4.00 17.48
CA PHE A 784 -25.65 3.13 17.06
C PHE A 784 -24.38 3.12 17.97
N MET A 785 -24.56 3.09 19.29
CA MET A 785 -23.61 2.39 20.16
C MET A 785 -24.22 1.04 20.57
N PRO A 786 -23.63 -0.10 20.17
CA PRO A 786 -23.78 -1.33 20.94
C PRO A 786 -23.48 -1.01 22.40
N ALA A 787 -24.46 -1.18 23.30
CA ALA A 787 -24.27 -0.92 24.72
C ALA A 787 -23.04 -1.70 25.23
N ALA A 788 -22.33 -1.17 26.23
CA ALA A 788 -21.10 -1.80 26.75
C ALA A 788 -21.32 -3.16 27.46
N VAL A 789 -22.56 -3.66 27.46
CA VAL A 789 -22.93 -5.05 27.79
C VAL A 789 -22.63 -5.93 26.58
N LYS A 790 -21.82 -6.98 26.73
CA LYS A 790 -21.58 -7.95 25.65
C LYS A 790 -22.89 -8.62 25.23
N SER A 791 -23.49 -8.13 24.13
CA SER A 791 -24.69 -8.69 23.51
C SER A 791 -24.35 -10.03 22.84
N ARG A 792 -24.28 -11.08 23.68
CA ARG A 792 -23.84 -12.43 23.29
C ARG A 792 -24.72 -13.07 22.22
N LYS A 793 -25.94 -12.55 22.00
CA LYS A 793 -26.89 -12.95 20.95
C LYS A 793 -26.72 -12.23 19.60
N THR A 794 -25.90 -11.18 19.50
CA THR A 794 -25.80 -10.37 18.27
C THR A 794 -24.40 -10.25 17.70
N GLY A 795 -23.36 -10.83 18.33
CA GLY A 795 -21.98 -10.84 17.82
C GLY A 795 -21.27 -9.48 17.70
N TRP A 796 -21.94 -8.38 18.08
CA TRP A 796 -21.46 -7.00 17.91
C TRP A 796 -21.23 -6.35 19.28
N SER A 797 -20.06 -5.75 19.50
CA SER A 797 -19.68 -5.12 20.78
C SER A 797 -18.88 -3.83 20.59
N THR A 798 -18.90 -2.98 21.62
CA THR A 798 -18.04 -1.79 21.70
C THR A 798 -17.29 -1.78 23.01
N GLU A 799 -15.96 -1.72 22.92
CA GLU A 799 -15.04 -1.73 24.06
C GLU A 799 -14.18 -0.45 24.07
N TRP A 800 -13.79 0.00 25.26
CA TRP A 800 -13.09 1.27 25.47
C TRP A 800 -11.62 1.02 25.83
N GLY A 801 -10.70 1.65 25.09
CA GLY A 801 -9.25 1.44 25.23
C GLY A 801 -8.61 0.91 23.94
N ARG A 802 -7.38 0.42 24.04
CA ARG A 802 -6.63 -0.20 22.93
C ARG A 802 -6.76 -1.73 23.02
N PRO A 803 -7.07 -2.44 21.92
CA PRO A 803 -7.13 -3.91 21.94
C PRO A 803 -5.75 -4.53 22.20
N ASP A 804 -5.71 -5.57 23.02
CA ASP A 804 -4.54 -6.45 23.18
C ASP A 804 -4.54 -7.49 22.04
N ILE A 805 -3.94 -7.09 20.92
CA ILE A 805 -3.92 -7.88 19.69
C ILE A 805 -3.18 -9.21 19.89
N PRO A 806 -2.00 -9.28 20.55
CA PRO A 806 -1.33 -10.55 20.82
C PRO A 806 -2.14 -11.53 21.67
N TYR A 807 -2.87 -11.05 22.69
CA TYR A 807 -3.74 -11.90 23.51
C TYR A 807 -4.95 -12.39 22.70
N MET A 808 -5.70 -11.45 22.11
CA MET A 808 -6.97 -11.73 21.44
C MET A 808 -6.81 -12.58 20.18
N LEU A 809 -5.71 -12.43 19.42
CA LEU A 809 -5.40 -13.35 18.31
C LEU A 809 -5.08 -14.78 18.77
N LYS A 810 -4.55 -14.95 19.99
CA LYS A 810 -4.27 -16.27 20.56
C LYS A 810 -5.56 -16.92 21.06
N GLU A 811 -6.40 -16.17 21.77
CA GLU A 811 -7.76 -16.55 22.18
C GLU A 811 -8.61 -16.97 20.95
N MET A 812 -8.76 -16.09 19.94
CA MET A 812 -9.47 -16.41 18.69
C MET A 812 -8.89 -17.64 17.98
N SER A 813 -7.57 -17.88 18.05
CA SER A 813 -6.94 -19.05 17.41
C SER A 813 -7.28 -20.39 18.05
N GLU A 814 -7.88 -20.40 19.25
CA GLU A 814 -8.36 -21.59 19.95
C GLU A 814 -9.79 -21.95 19.54
N GLU A 815 -10.54 -20.99 18.97
CA GLU A 815 -11.88 -21.20 18.41
C GLU A 815 -11.85 -21.70 16.94
N TRP A 816 -10.69 -21.69 16.27
CA TRP A 816 -10.55 -22.11 14.87
C TRP A 816 -10.62 -23.63 14.71
N THR A 817 -11.82 -24.12 14.35
CA THR A 817 -12.10 -25.52 14.00
C THR A 817 -11.84 -25.87 12.53
N GLY A 818 -11.60 -24.86 11.68
CA GLY A 818 -11.27 -24.98 10.27
C GLY A 818 -9.77 -25.13 9.99
N ARG A 819 -9.43 -25.45 8.73
CA ARG A 819 -8.05 -25.77 8.34
C ARG A 819 -7.22 -24.56 7.92
N ARG A 820 -7.86 -23.51 7.39
CA ARG A 820 -7.18 -22.34 6.83
C ARG A 820 -7.76 -21.04 7.35
N THR A 821 -6.89 -20.18 7.88
CA THR A 821 -7.27 -18.86 8.41
C THR A 821 -6.60 -17.75 7.62
N CYS A 822 -7.37 -16.73 7.21
CA CYS A 822 -6.86 -15.49 6.63
C CYS A 822 -6.95 -14.34 7.62
N ILE A 823 -5.85 -13.62 7.80
CA ILE A 823 -5.76 -12.45 8.69
C ILE A 823 -5.40 -11.24 7.83
N PHE A 824 -6.33 -10.28 7.73
CA PHE A 824 -6.14 -9.00 7.04
C PHE A 824 -5.84 -7.93 8.09
N VAL A 825 -4.77 -7.14 7.92
CA VAL A 825 -4.53 -5.93 8.72
C VAL A 825 -4.31 -4.68 7.86
N CYS A 826 -5.09 -3.63 8.13
CA CYS A 826 -4.90 -2.29 7.57
C CYS A 826 -5.01 -1.22 8.67
N GLY A 827 -3.90 -0.55 8.97
CA GLY A 827 -3.85 0.46 10.01
C GLY A 827 -2.44 0.95 10.35
N PRO A 828 -2.30 1.79 11.39
CA PRO A 828 -1.04 2.40 11.79
C PRO A 828 0.10 1.37 11.94
N PRO A 829 1.38 1.74 11.70
CA PRO A 829 2.49 0.79 11.71
C PRO A 829 2.60 -0.09 12.96
N GLY A 830 2.23 0.42 14.14
CA GLY A 830 2.15 -0.38 15.37
C GLY A 830 1.14 -1.53 15.28
N LEU A 831 -0.10 -1.25 14.85
CA LEU A 831 -1.14 -2.27 14.63
C LEU A 831 -0.62 -3.40 13.73
N ARG A 832 0.05 -3.02 12.62
CA ARG A 832 0.57 -3.97 11.64
C ARG A 832 1.74 -4.78 12.18
N VAL A 833 2.65 -4.17 12.96
CA VAL A 833 3.75 -4.88 13.62
C VAL A 833 3.23 -5.87 14.68
N ASP A 834 2.27 -5.45 15.51
CA ASP A 834 1.71 -6.27 16.57
C ASP A 834 0.97 -7.50 16.01
N VAL A 835 0.14 -7.31 14.96
CA VAL A 835 -0.46 -8.44 14.21
C VAL A 835 0.62 -9.32 13.58
N SER A 836 1.58 -8.75 12.85
CA SER A 836 2.54 -9.54 12.05
C SER A 836 3.45 -10.41 12.92
N ASN A 837 3.88 -9.90 14.08
CA ASN A 837 4.61 -10.69 15.09
C ASN A 837 3.74 -11.85 15.62
N THR A 838 2.51 -11.56 16.03
CA THR A 838 1.60 -12.58 16.58
C THR A 838 1.29 -13.67 15.54
N VAL A 839 1.05 -13.30 14.28
CA VAL A 839 0.77 -14.27 13.21
C VAL A 839 2.02 -15.07 12.82
N ALA A 840 3.22 -14.54 13.01
CA ALA A 840 4.47 -15.29 12.88
C ALA A 840 4.66 -16.31 14.02
N GLU A 841 4.24 -16.00 15.25
CA GLU A 841 4.18 -16.98 16.35
C GLU A 841 3.12 -18.06 16.09
N LEU A 842 1.93 -17.68 15.60
CA LEU A 842 0.84 -18.60 15.30
C LEU A 842 1.15 -19.57 14.14
N GLN A 843 2.11 -19.29 13.25
CA GLN A 843 2.60 -20.30 12.29
C GLN A 843 3.05 -21.60 12.99
N SER A 844 3.46 -21.53 14.26
CA SER A 844 3.82 -22.72 15.03
C SER A 844 2.66 -23.69 15.32
N ARG A 845 1.41 -23.26 15.17
CA ARG A 845 0.24 -24.16 15.18
C ARG A 845 0.23 -25.06 13.94
N VAL A 846 0.55 -24.53 12.76
CA VAL A 846 0.54 -25.25 11.46
C VAL A 846 1.49 -26.48 11.45
N TRP A 847 2.62 -26.42 12.18
CA TRP A 847 3.53 -27.57 12.27
C TRP A 847 3.30 -28.47 13.49
N LYS A 848 2.67 -27.97 14.57
CA LYS A 848 2.33 -28.76 15.76
C LYS A 848 1.04 -29.57 15.57
N GLN A 849 -0.06 -28.89 15.25
CA GLN A 849 -1.38 -29.50 15.04
C GLN A 849 -1.42 -30.20 13.66
N LYS A 850 -2.39 -31.09 13.44
CA LYS A 850 -2.60 -31.76 12.14
C LYS A 850 -3.66 -31.05 11.29
N ASP A 851 -4.57 -30.36 11.97
CA ASP A 851 -5.84 -29.91 11.43
C ASP A 851 -5.73 -28.51 10.80
N CYS A 852 -4.79 -27.70 11.30
CA CYS A 852 -4.43 -26.40 10.75
C CYS A 852 -3.42 -26.55 9.58
N GLU A 853 -3.89 -26.39 8.34
CA GLU A 853 -3.08 -26.42 7.12
C GLU A 853 -2.35 -25.10 6.83
N GLU A 854 -2.98 -23.95 7.09
CA GLU A 854 -2.48 -22.64 6.66
C GLU A 854 -3.00 -21.47 7.54
N ILE A 855 -2.09 -20.58 7.94
CA ILE A 855 -2.44 -19.25 8.46
C ILE A 855 -1.79 -18.21 7.55
N PHE A 856 -2.60 -17.48 6.80
CA PHE A 856 -2.16 -16.48 5.81
C PHE A 856 -2.34 -15.05 6.35
N LEU A 857 -1.29 -14.23 6.22
CA LEU A 857 -1.31 -12.80 6.57
C LEU A 857 -1.33 -11.92 5.31
N HIS A 858 -2.32 -11.03 5.22
CA HIS A 858 -2.34 -9.92 4.28
C HIS A 858 -2.28 -8.59 5.03
N ALA A 859 -1.14 -7.89 4.92
CA ALA A 859 -0.95 -6.57 5.51
C ALA A 859 -0.91 -5.50 4.42
N GLU A 860 -1.79 -4.50 4.52
CA GLU A 860 -1.81 -3.35 3.62
C GLU A 860 -1.11 -2.12 4.20
N ASN A 861 -0.76 -1.16 3.35
CA ASN A 861 -0.11 0.08 3.76
C ASN A 861 -1.13 1.17 4.10
N TYR A 862 -1.33 1.40 5.41
CA TYR A 862 -1.93 2.63 5.91
C TYR A 862 -1.01 3.82 5.66
N ALA A 863 -1.56 4.86 5.03
CA ALA A 863 -0.90 5.98 4.37
C ALA A 863 -0.08 5.59 3.11
N LEU A 864 -0.47 6.22 2.00
CA LEU A 864 0.37 6.51 0.84
C LEU A 864 0.74 8.01 0.90
#